data_AF-A0A078I983-F1
#
_entry.id   AF-A0A078I983-F1
#
_cell.length_a   1.000
_cell.length_b   1.000
_cell.length_c   1.000
_cell.angle_alpha   90.00
_cell.angle_beta   90.00
_cell.angle_gamma   90.00
#
_symmetry.space_group_name_H-M   'P 1'
#
loop_
_entity.id
_entity.type
_entity.pdbx_description
1 polymer ?
#
loop_
_entity_poly.entity_id
_entity_poly.type
_entity_poly.pdbx_seq_one_letter_code
_entity_poly.pdbx_strand_id
1 'polypeptide(L)'
;MLVKVLSCLMSDDVQKVGIWGIGGVGKTTLVRELNNKLWKEADTQPFGMVIWVTVSKEFDSGRVQKQIAERLDMEIRLGESEERLARRIYGKLEKVSSFLLILDDVWKSIDLDKLGIPQTDGHKDRKIVLTSRYLEVCQSIKTDIDFRVNYLCEEEAWEMFCKNAGEVTRLDRVRPIAKEVSRECGGLPLAIVTVGMAMRGKKKVNLWKHALEELKCSVPYVKSIEEKVYQPLKWSYNLLEPKMKSCFLFCALFPEDYSIEVSELVRYWIAEGFIDETQNYSYLMNQGITLVENLKDSCLLEEGSHGDTVKMHDVVRDFAIWVMSSSQDDSHSLVMSGIGLCEFPHEKFVPSIRRVSLMNNKLKRLSNQVVECVELSTLLLQGNFHLKELPEGFLISFPALRILNLSGTCIRSLPNSLNKLHELRSLILRDCYYLEEVPSLEGLAKIQILDLCATRIRETPRGLETLNSLRLLDLSRTHHLESIPAGIIGQLSSLEVLDMTLSHFHWGVQGQTQEGQATLEEIARLQRLSVLSIRVVCVPPLSPDYNSWIERLKKFQLFIGPTANSLPSRHDKRRVTISSLNVSEAFIGWLLENTTSLVMNHCWGLNEMLENLVIDSTSSFNLLRSLTVEGFGGSIRPAGGCVAQLDLLPNLEELHLRRVNLGTIRELVGHLGLRFETLKHLEISRCSQLKCLLSFGNFICFLPNLQEIHVSFCERLQELFDYFPGEVPTSASVVPALRVIKLRNLPRLRRLCSQEESWGCLEHVEVISCNLLRNLPISANDALGVKEVRGETHWWNNLTWDDNTTRETLQPRFIAADGNIPTGSLGMSCYQSSNTIEEAFPISSLPESQAEELL
;
A
#
# COMPACT_ATOMS: atom_id res chain seq x y z
N MET A 1 -7.20 26.22 -11.06
CA MET A 1 -5.81 26.46 -10.61
C MET A 1 -5.49 27.96 -10.50
N LEU A 2 -5.61 28.73 -11.57
CA LEU A 2 -5.23 30.15 -11.61
C LEU A 2 -5.76 31.00 -10.44
N VAL A 3 -7.04 30.85 -10.08
CA VAL A 3 -7.66 31.55 -8.94
C VAL A 3 -6.98 31.20 -7.60
N LYS A 4 -6.58 29.94 -7.39
CA LYS A 4 -5.90 29.50 -6.17
C LYS A 4 -4.50 30.12 -6.05
N VAL A 5 -3.74 30.13 -7.14
CA VAL A 5 -2.42 30.77 -7.20
C VAL A 5 -2.56 32.27 -6.92
N LEU A 6 -3.53 32.94 -7.54
CA LEU A 6 -3.85 34.35 -7.26
C LEU A 6 -4.18 34.57 -5.79
N SER A 7 -5.08 33.79 -5.19
CA SER A 7 -5.42 33.97 -3.77
C SER A 7 -4.23 33.80 -2.83
N CYS A 8 -3.29 32.89 -3.15
CA CYS A 8 -2.07 32.73 -2.36
C CYS A 8 -1.11 33.91 -2.53
N LEU A 9 -0.98 34.43 -3.75
CA LEU A 9 -0.17 35.64 -3.99
C LEU A 9 -0.73 36.88 -3.29
N MET A 10 -2.04 36.93 -3.06
CA MET A 10 -2.71 37.99 -2.30
C MET A 10 -2.69 37.75 -0.78
N SER A 11 -2.20 36.60 -0.31
CA SER A 11 -2.06 36.31 1.12
C SER A 11 -0.77 36.90 1.67
N ASP A 12 -0.83 37.45 2.89
CA ASP A 12 0.33 37.98 3.59
C ASP A 12 1.32 36.89 4.05
N ASP A 13 0.80 35.68 4.29
CA ASP A 13 1.55 34.56 4.88
C ASP A 13 2.39 33.77 3.87
N VAL A 14 2.28 34.08 2.57
CA VAL A 14 2.90 33.31 1.49
C VAL A 14 3.80 34.22 0.68
N GLN A 15 5.12 34.01 0.68
CA GLN A 15 6.05 34.80 -0.12
C GLN A 15 6.56 34.05 -1.36
N LYS A 16 6.72 32.73 -1.28
CA LYS A 16 7.28 31.89 -2.33
C LYS A 16 6.29 30.80 -2.72
N VAL A 17 5.89 30.80 -4.00
CA VAL A 17 4.97 29.80 -4.56
C VAL A 17 5.71 28.94 -5.59
N GLY A 18 5.71 27.63 -5.37
CA GLY A 18 6.18 26.66 -6.35
C GLY A 18 5.04 26.14 -7.22
N ILE A 19 5.23 26.08 -8.53
CA ILE A 19 4.30 25.47 -9.48
C ILE A 19 5.04 24.36 -10.20
N TRP A 20 4.67 23.12 -9.95
CA TRP A 20 5.40 21.96 -10.49
C TRP A 20 4.48 20.99 -11.22
N GLY A 21 5.07 20.07 -11.98
CA GLY A 21 4.32 19.10 -12.81
C GLY A 21 5.09 18.68 -14.05
N ILE A 22 4.58 17.71 -14.79
CA ILE A 22 5.27 17.14 -15.95
C ILE A 22 5.51 18.16 -17.09
N GLY A 23 6.50 17.90 -17.94
CA GLY A 23 6.74 18.65 -19.18
C GLY A 23 5.49 18.66 -20.07
N GLY A 24 5.11 19.83 -20.58
CA GLY A 24 3.94 19.96 -21.48
C GLY A 24 2.57 20.08 -20.80
N VAL A 25 2.49 20.03 -19.46
CA VAL A 25 1.21 20.15 -18.71
C VAL A 25 0.64 21.58 -18.68
N GLY A 26 1.38 22.59 -19.14
CA GLY A 26 0.89 23.97 -19.24
C GLY A 26 1.27 24.91 -18.10
N LYS A 27 2.29 24.61 -17.29
CA LYS A 27 2.81 25.49 -16.22
C LYS A 27 3.14 26.90 -16.71
N THR A 28 3.94 27.01 -17.77
CA THR A 28 4.29 28.30 -18.39
C THR A 28 3.06 29.04 -18.90
N THR A 29 2.06 28.33 -19.43
CA THR A 29 0.79 28.92 -19.88
C THR A 29 -0.02 29.46 -18.70
N LEU A 30 -0.07 28.73 -17.58
CA LEU A 30 -0.74 29.15 -16.35
C LEU A 30 -0.11 30.44 -15.81
N VAL A 31 1.22 30.50 -15.72
CA VAL A 31 1.94 31.68 -15.23
C VAL A 31 1.86 32.85 -16.22
N ARG A 32 1.76 32.57 -17.53
CA ARG A 32 1.51 33.60 -18.54
C ARG A 32 0.14 34.22 -18.40
N GLU A 33 -0.90 33.41 -18.17
CA GLU A 33 -2.25 33.93 -17.89
C GLU A 33 -2.32 34.67 -16.55
N LEU A 34 -1.57 34.23 -15.54
CA LEU A 34 -1.41 34.97 -14.28
C LEU A 34 -0.83 36.36 -14.55
N ASN A 35 0.30 36.44 -15.26
CA ASN A 35 0.90 37.71 -15.65
C ASN A 35 -0.11 38.56 -16.42
N ASN A 36 -0.75 38.02 -17.46
CA ASN A 36 -1.72 38.77 -18.27
C ASN A 36 -2.91 39.31 -17.46
N LYS A 37 -3.41 38.58 -16.47
CA LYS A 37 -4.48 39.07 -15.58
C LYS A 37 -4.00 40.21 -14.70
N LEU A 38 -2.84 40.08 -14.07
CA LEU A 38 -2.23 41.13 -13.26
C LEU A 38 -1.98 42.41 -14.08
N TRP A 39 -1.71 42.28 -15.38
CA TRP A 39 -1.58 43.41 -16.29
C TRP A 39 -2.92 44.04 -16.69
N LYS A 40 -3.99 43.24 -16.89
CA LYS A 40 -5.31 43.73 -17.33
C LYS A 40 -6.10 44.41 -16.22
N GLU A 41 -5.91 44.00 -14.98
CA GLU A 41 -6.54 44.60 -13.79
C GLU A 41 -5.70 45.80 -13.29
N ALA A 42 -5.40 46.73 -14.21
CA ALA A 42 -4.45 47.82 -14.01
C ALA A 42 -4.84 48.79 -12.87
N ASP A 43 -6.14 48.91 -12.57
CA ASP A 43 -6.66 49.82 -11.56
C ASP A 43 -6.43 49.35 -10.10
N THR A 44 -6.06 48.08 -9.90
CA THR A 44 -5.85 47.46 -8.57
C THR A 44 -4.46 46.84 -8.39
N GLN A 45 -3.49 47.12 -9.29
CA GLN A 45 -2.20 46.41 -9.37
C GLN A 45 -1.61 46.06 -7.98
N PRO A 46 -1.61 44.76 -7.60
CA PRO A 46 -1.13 44.34 -6.28
C PRO A 46 0.39 44.41 -6.13
N PHE A 47 1.13 44.52 -7.25
CA PHE A 47 2.58 44.62 -7.28
C PHE A 47 3.00 45.80 -8.14
N GLY A 48 3.91 46.63 -7.63
CA GLY A 48 4.47 47.78 -8.34
C GLY A 48 5.42 47.39 -9.46
N MET A 49 5.92 46.15 -9.48
CA MET A 49 6.78 45.63 -10.53
C MET A 49 6.62 44.12 -10.71
N VAL A 50 6.54 43.65 -11.96
CA VAL A 50 6.53 42.21 -12.29
C VAL A 50 7.73 41.87 -13.16
N ILE A 51 8.57 40.96 -12.68
CA ILE A 51 9.83 40.57 -13.31
C ILE A 51 9.69 39.12 -13.79
N TRP A 52 9.67 38.91 -15.11
CA TRP A 52 9.64 37.56 -15.68
C TRP A 52 11.02 37.16 -16.19
N VAL A 53 11.52 36.04 -15.70
CA VAL A 53 12.82 35.46 -16.06
C VAL A 53 12.60 34.03 -16.52
N THR A 54 13.21 33.64 -17.65
CA THR A 54 13.24 32.25 -18.07
C THR A 54 14.59 31.64 -17.72
N VAL A 55 14.58 30.54 -16.97
CA VAL A 55 15.79 29.81 -16.56
C VAL A 55 16.05 28.69 -17.56
N SER A 56 17.24 28.68 -18.16
CA SER A 56 17.64 27.60 -19.06
C SER A 56 18.10 26.35 -18.32
N LYS A 57 18.00 25.19 -18.98
CA LYS A 57 18.53 23.91 -18.48
C LYS A 57 20.01 23.98 -18.09
N GLU A 58 20.83 24.57 -18.96
CA GLU A 58 22.19 24.96 -18.61
C GLU A 58 22.07 26.26 -17.82
N PHE A 59 22.16 26.14 -16.49
CA PHE A 59 22.03 27.28 -15.61
C PHE A 59 23.24 28.21 -15.80
N ASP A 60 22.95 29.44 -16.23
CA ASP A 60 23.90 30.53 -16.41
C ASP A 60 23.41 31.71 -15.56
N SER A 61 24.08 31.93 -14.42
CA SER A 61 23.79 33.02 -13.48
C SER A 61 23.88 34.38 -14.17
N GLY A 62 24.88 34.61 -15.01
CA GLY A 62 25.04 35.84 -15.77
C GLY A 62 23.87 36.10 -16.72
N ARG A 63 23.37 35.08 -17.43
CA ARG A 63 22.20 35.22 -18.30
C ARG A 63 20.92 35.54 -17.53
N VAL A 64 20.72 34.90 -16.38
CA VAL A 64 19.57 35.16 -15.50
C VAL A 64 19.63 36.58 -14.94
N GLN A 65 20.78 37.01 -14.43
CA GLN A 65 20.99 38.38 -13.92
C GLN A 65 20.77 39.43 -15.01
N LYS A 66 21.20 39.19 -16.26
CA LYS A 66 20.95 40.10 -17.38
C LYS A 66 19.45 40.26 -17.67
N GLN A 67 18.69 39.17 -17.69
CA GLN A 67 17.23 39.25 -17.86
C GLN A 67 16.57 40.06 -16.73
N ILE A 68 17.02 39.88 -15.48
CA ILE A 68 16.52 40.67 -14.34
C ILE A 68 16.87 42.14 -14.51
N ALA A 69 18.14 42.45 -14.83
CA ALA A 69 18.64 43.81 -15.01
C ALA A 69 17.89 44.56 -16.13
N GLU A 70 17.61 43.90 -17.25
CA GLU A 70 16.80 44.45 -18.35
C GLU A 70 15.39 44.83 -17.89
N ARG A 71 14.74 43.97 -17.07
CA ARG A 71 13.40 44.26 -16.52
C ARG A 71 13.40 45.35 -15.46
N LEU A 72 14.53 45.58 -14.81
CA LEU A 72 14.74 46.65 -13.85
C LEU A 72 15.19 47.96 -14.51
N ASP A 73 15.25 48.04 -15.84
CA ASP A 73 15.75 49.20 -16.59
C ASP A 73 17.15 49.60 -16.10
N MET A 74 18.08 48.64 -16.12
CA MET A 74 19.47 48.80 -15.70
C MET A 74 20.41 48.62 -16.88
N GLU A 75 21.32 49.58 -17.10
CA GLU A 75 22.40 49.42 -18.07
C GLU A 75 23.43 48.38 -17.61
N ILE A 76 23.68 47.38 -18.45
CA ILE A 76 24.73 46.37 -18.24
C ILE A 76 26.06 46.95 -18.71
N ARG A 77 27.06 46.97 -17.81
CA ARG A 77 28.38 47.55 -18.13
C ARG A 77 29.27 46.50 -18.79
N LEU A 78 29.97 46.88 -19.86
CA LEU A 78 30.93 45.98 -20.52
C LEU A 78 32.03 45.55 -19.55
N GLY A 79 32.25 44.24 -19.41
CA GLY A 79 33.25 43.65 -18.50
C GLY A 79 32.83 43.61 -17.02
N GLU A 80 31.56 43.84 -16.70
CA GLU A 80 31.02 43.70 -15.34
C GLU A 80 30.97 42.23 -14.90
N SER A 81 31.45 41.94 -13.69
CA SER A 81 31.37 40.59 -13.10
C SER A 81 29.95 40.30 -12.59
N GLU A 82 29.59 39.02 -12.56
CA GLU A 82 28.29 38.56 -12.05
C GLU A 82 28.02 39.04 -10.62
N GLU A 83 29.04 39.04 -9.75
CA GLU A 83 28.91 39.54 -8.38
C GLU A 83 28.57 41.03 -8.31
N ARG A 84 29.14 41.85 -9.20
CA ARG A 84 28.86 43.29 -9.25
C ARG A 84 27.46 43.54 -9.77
N LEU A 85 27.04 42.79 -10.79
CA LEU A 85 25.68 42.87 -11.32
C LEU A 85 24.65 42.43 -10.27
N ALA A 86 24.89 41.33 -9.56
CA ALA A 86 24.07 40.88 -8.43
C ALA A 86 23.89 41.96 -7.36
N ARG A 87 24.98 42.60 -6.90
CA ARG A 87 24.89 43.67 -5.88
C ARG A 87 24.06 44.87 -6.36
N ARG A 88 24.14 45.21 -7.64
CA ARG A 88 23.36 46.30 -8.23
C ARG A 88 21.88 45.92 -8.35
N ILE A 89 21.58 44.69 -8.74
CA ILE A 89 20.22 44.14 -8.78
C ILE A 89 19.63 44.19 -7.37
N TYR A 90 20.36 43.68 -6.38
CA TYR A 90 19.96 43.69 -4.98
C TYR A 90 19.64 45.11 -4.49
N GLY A 91 20.57 46.06 -4.68
CA GLY A 91 20.39 47.43 -4.23
C GLY A 91 19.28 48.19 -4.96
N LYS A 92 18.85 47.74 -6.16
CA LYS A 92 17.69 48.32 -6.85
C LYS A 92 16.39 47.67 -6.37
N LEU A 93 16.35 46.34 -6.23
CA LEU A 93 15.18 45.62 -5.70
C LEU A 93 14.86 45.99 -4.25
N GLU A 94 15.86 46.29 -3.43
CA GLU A 94 15.66 46.73 -2.04
C GLU A 94 14.90 48.07 -1.96
N LYS A 95 15.09 48.94 -2.96
CA LYS A 95 14.40 50.24 -3.07
C LYS A 95 12.99 50.13 -3.66
N VAL A 96 12.62 48.97 -4.20
CA VAL A 96 11.28 48.72 -4.74
C VAL A 96 10.38 48.28 -3.57
N SER A 97 9.26 48.99 -3.40
CA SER A 97 8.30 48.73 -2.33
C SER A 97 7.59 47.39 -2.50
N SER A 98 7.21 47.03 -3.73
CA SER A 98 6.52 45.79 -4.04
C SER A 98 6.93 45.20 -5.40
N PHE A 99 7.21 43.89 -5.44
CA PHE A 99 7.51 43.18 -6.68
C PHE A 99 7.05 41.73 -6.69
N LEU A 100 6.76 41.23 -7.88
CA LEU A 100 6.56 39.81 -8.18
C LEU A 100 7.68 39.33 -9.11
N LEU A 101 8.49 38.39 -8.65
CA LEU A 101 9.49 37.72 -9.47
C LEU A 101 8.96 36.36 -9.95
N ILE A 102 8.92 36.17 -11.26
CA ILE A 102 8.54 34.93 -11.91
C ILE A 102 9.80 34.26 -12.48
N LEU A 103 10.16 33.09 -11.95
CA LEU A 103 11.23 32.23 -12.42
C LEU A 103 10.63 31.05 -13.19
N ASP A 104 10.56 31.14 -14.52
CA ASP A 104 9.96 30.11 -15.36
C ASP A 104 10.98 29.04 -15.79
N ASP A 105 10.58 27.77 -15.71
CA ASP A 105 11.29 26.55 -16.10
C ASP A 105 12.61 26.32 -15.34
N VAL A 106 12.57 26.32 -14.01
CA VAL A 106 13.73 26.07 -13.14
C VAL A 106 14.06 24.56 -13.08
N TRP A 107 15.30 24.19 -13.42
CA TRP A 107 15.74 22.79 -13.53
C TRP A 107 16.57 22.26 -12.36
N LYS A 108 17.21 23.14 -11.59
CA LYS A 108 18.09 22.81 -10.46
C LYS A 108 17.91 23.84 -9.35
N SER A 109 18.36 23.51 -8.14
CA SER A 109 18.41 24.47 -7.03
C SER A 109 19.14 25.75 -7.45
N ILE A 110 18.54 26.90 -7.15
CA ILE A 110 19.08 28.24 -7.43
C ILE A 110 19.31 28.96 -6.12
N ASP A 111 20.50 29.55 -6.01
CA ASP A 111 20.84 30.47 -4.93
C ASP A 111 20.37 31.89 -5.31
N LEU A 112 19.28 32.33 -4.67
CA LEU A 112 18.68 33.64 -4.92
C LEU A 112 19.60 34.79 -4.52
N ASP A 113 20.44 34.61 -3.50
CA ASP A 113 21.38 35.64 -3.03
C ASP A 113 22.47 35.87 -4.08
N LYS A 114 22.96 34.81 -4.74
CA LYS A 114 23.89 34.92 -5.88
C LYS A 114 23.31 35.64 -7.09
N LEU A 115 21.99 35.59 -7.28
CA LEU A 115 21.31 36.35 -8.33
C LEU A 115 21.07 37.82 -7.95
N GLY A 116 21.35 38.19 -6.69
CA GLY A 116 21.07 39.52 -6.17
C GLY A 116 19.59 39.72 -5.81
N ILE A 117 18.85 38.66 -5.56
CA ILE A 117 17.44 38.73 -5.18
C ILE A 117 17.37 38.78 -3.65
N PRO A 118 16.79 39.83 -3.03
CA PRO A 118 16.69 39.93 -1.59
C PRO A 118 15.74 38.86 -1.02
N GLN A 119 16.03 38.38 0.19
CA GLN A 119 15.12 37.52 0.92
C GLN A 119 13.78 38.25 1.15
N THR A 120 12.69 37.50 0.99
CA THR A 120 11.32 38.04 1.07
C THR A 120 10.71 37.94 2.47
N ASP A 121 11.42 37.33 3.42
CA ASP A 121 10.92 36.98 4.75
C ASP A 121 10.44 38.24 5.50
N GLY A 122 9.15 38.26 5.88
CA GLY A 122 8.53 39.39 6.58
C GLY A 122 8.08 40.57 5.70
N HIS A 123 8.32 40.53 4.38
CA HIS A 123 7.89 41.56 3.43
C HIS A 123 6.70 41.11 2.60
N LYS A 124 5.50 41.49 3.05
CA LYS A 124 4.21 41.08 2.45
C LYS A 124 4.09 41.35 0.95
N ASP A 125 4.72 42.43 0.47
CA ASP A 125 4.60 42.91 -0.91
C ASP A 125 5.70 42.40 -1.86
N ARG A 126 6.55 41.47 -1.42
CA ARG A 126 7.63 40.87 -2.23
C ARG A 126 7.36 39.38 -2.40
N LYS A 127 7.03 38.97 -3.62
CA LYS A 127 6.61 37.58 -3.92
C LYS A 127 7.49 36.95 -5.00
N ILE A 128 7.69 35.64 -4.90
CA ILE A 128 8.40 34.83 -5.89
C ILE A 128 7.48 33.69 -6.33
N VAL A 129 7.33 33.52 -7.63
CA VAL A 129 6.70 32.35 -8.25
C VAL A 129 7.76 31.65 -9.06
N LEU A 130 7.91 30.34 -8.87
CA LEU A 130 8.71 29.53 -9.79
C LEU A 130 7.88 28.44 -10.45
N THR A 131 8.23 28.10 -11.68
CA THR A 131 7.75 26.88 -12.32
C THR A 131 8.89 25.87 -12.42
N SER A 132 8.62 24.60 -12.08
CA SER A 132 9.60 23.52 -12.22
C SER A 132 8.94 22.22 -12.70
N ARG A 133 9.76 21.26 -13.10
CA ARG A 133 9.32 19.89 -13.38
C ARG A 133 9.46 18.97 -12.16
N TYR A 134 10.28 19.37 -11.18
CA TYR A 134 10.68 18.55 -10.05
C TYR A 134 10.20 19.22 -8.76
N LEU A 135 9.50 18.48 -7.90
CA LEU A 135 9.08 18.98 -6.60
C LEU A 135 10.29 19.37 -5.73
N GLU A 136 11.36 18.57 -5.80
CA GLU A 136 12.63 18.80 -5.08
C GLU A 136 13.22 20.20 -5.34
N VAL A 137 13.06 20.74 -6.56
CA VAL A 137 13.54 22.09 -6.90
C VAL A 137 12.76 23.15 -6.14
N CYS A 138 11.44 23.02 -6.06
CA CYS A 138 10.59 23.91 -5.28
C CYS A 138 10.91 23.86 -3.79
N GLN A 139 11.14 22.65 -3.26
CA GLN A 139 11.55 22.46 -1.86
C GLN A 139 12.95 23.04 -1.59
N SER A 140 13.89 22.90 -2.52
CA SER A 140 15.27 23.42 -2.38
C SER A 140 15.33 24.95 -2.27
N ILE A 141 14.38 25.65 -2.88
CA ILE A 141 14.24 27.12 -2.83
C ILE A 141 13.41 27.56 -1.61
N LYS A 142 12.94 26.61 -0.78
CA LYS A 142 12.12 26.82 0.41
C LYS A 142 10.84 27.60 0.09
N THR A 143 10.06 27.07 -0.84
CA THR A 143 8.72 27.56 -1.13
C THR A 143 7.78 27.35 0.06
N ASP A 144 6.82 28.26 0.24
CA ASP A 144 5.85 28.18 1.34
C ASP A 144 4.67 27.28 0.96
N ILE A 145 4.28 27.32 -0.32
CA ILE A 145 3.19 26.52 -0.89
C ILE A 145 3.56 26.05 -2.30
N ASP A 146 3.31 24.76 -2.55
CA ASP A 146 3.52 24.11 -3.85
C ASP A 146 2.21 23.68 -4.51
N PHE A 147 2.03 24.04 -5.78
CA PHE A 147 0.91 23.64 -6.61
C PHE A 147 1.36 22.67 -7.70
N ARG A 148 0.88 21.43 -7.63
CA ARG A 148 1.01 20.48 -8.73
C ARG A 148 -0.01 20.80 -9.83
N VAL A 149 0.46 21.06 -11.04
CA VAL A 149 -0.39 21.17 -12.24
C VAL A 149 -0.60 19.76 -12.78
N ASN A 150 -1.86 19.30 -12.70
CA ASN A 150 -2.28 18.00 -13.17
C ASN A 150 -2.71 18.04 -14.64
N TYR A 151 -2.87 16.85 -15.25
CA TYR A 151 -3.46 16.69 -16.58
C TYR A 151 -4.90 17.23 -16.62
N LEU A 152 -5.36 17.53 -17.83
CA LEU A 152 -6.75 17.91 -18.06
C LEU A 152 -7.67 16.72 -17.83
N CYS A 153 -8.86 16.95 -17.27
CA CYS A 153 -9.88 15.91 -17.24
C CYS A 153 -10.37 15.59 -18.65
N GLU A 154 -11.09 14.48 -18.83
CA GLU A 154 -11.51 14.01 -20.15
C GLU A 154 -12.34 15.07 -20.91
N GLU A 155 -13.20 15.80 -20.20
CA GLU A 155 -14.04 16.86 -20.77
C GLU A 155 -13.21 18.06 -21.23
N GLU A 156 -12.30 18.55 -20.39
CA GLU A 156 -11.39 19.66 -20.70
C GLU A 156 -10.44 19.29 -21.85
N ALA A 157 -9.92 18.06 -21.82
CA ALA A 157 -9.06 17.51 -22.85
C ALA A 157 -9.81 17.43 -24.20
N TRP A 158 -11.03 16.90 -24.19
CA TRP A 158 -11.88 16.81 -25.37
C TRP A 158 -12.25 18.18 -25.94
N GLU A 159 -12.55 19.16 -25.07
CA GLU A 159 -12.83 20.53 -25.50
C GLU A 159 -11.60 21.15 -26.18
N MET A 160 -10.42 21.00 -25.57
CA MET A 160 -9.17 21.47 -26.13
C MET A 160 -8.83 20.76 -27.45
N PHE A 161 -9.05 19.45 -27.53
CA PHE A 161 -8.85 18.67 -28.75
C PHE A 161 -9.74 19.19 -29.89
N CYS A 162 -11.04 19.41 -29.62
CA CYS A 162 -11.98 19.95 -30.59
C CYS A 162 -11.57 21.34 -31.10
N LYS A 163 -11.09 22.22 -30.21
CA LYS A 163 -10.60 23.55 -30.59
C LYS A 163 -9.43 23.48 -31.59
N ASN A 164 -8.57 22.47 -31.47
CA ASN A 164 -7.39 22.32 -32.32
C ASN A 164 -7.65 21.53 -33.62
N ALA A 165 -8.44 20.45 -33.54
CA ALA A 165 -8.82 19.65 -34.71
C ALA A 165 -9.88 20.33 -35.59
N GLY A 166 -10.69 21.22 -35.02
CA GLY A 166 -11.72 21.99 -35.71
C GLY A 166 -12.99 21.20 -36.01
N GLU A 167 -13.84 21.74 -36.90
CA GLU A 167 -15.20 21.24 -37.20
C GLU A 167 -15.29 19.77 -37.62
N VAL A 168 -14.18 19.16 -38.04
CA VAL A 168 -14.12 17.74 -38.41
C VAL A 168 -14.53 16.80 -37.28
N THR A 169 -14.33 17.21 -36.02
CA THR A 169 -14.69 16.41 -34.83
C THR A 169 -16.21 16.36 -34.58
N ARG A 170 -16.99 17.24 -35.24
CA ARG A 170 -18.46 17.25 -35.15
C ARG A 170 -19.12 16.28 -36.13
N LEU A 171 -18.39 15.74 -37.11
CA LEU A 171 -18.94 14.77 -38.05
C LEU A 171 -19.28 13.46 -37.32
N ASP A 172 -20.53 12.99 -37.41
CA ASP A 172 -21.03 11.82 -36.67
C ASP A 172 -20.17 10.56 -36.85
N ARG A 173 -19.64 10.36 -38.05
CA ARG A 173 -18.76 9.22 -38.39
C ARG A 173 -17.32 9.33 -37.87
N VAL A 174 -16.87 10.54 -37.53
CA VAL A 174 -15.50 10.81 -37.03
C VAL A 174 -15.49 10.97 -35.52
N ARG A 175 -16.53 11.59 -34.95
CA ARG A 175 -16.63 11.97 -33.54
C ARG A 175 -16.31 10.82 -32.56
N PRO A 176 -16.79 9.58 -32.74
CA PRO A 176 -16.47 8.48 -31.83
C PRO A 176 -14.97 8.17 -31.78
N ILE A 177 -14.34 8.02 -32.96
CA ILE A 177 -12.90 7.71 -33.07
C ILE A 177 -12.06 8.92 -32.64
N ALA A 178 -12.50 10.15 -32.93
CA ALA A 178 -11.81 11.36 -32.48
C ALA A 178 -11.79 11.48 -30.94
N LYS A 179 -12.88 11.07 -30.27
CA LYS A 179 -12.90 10.99 -28.80
C LYS A 179 -11.89 9.98 -28.28
N GLU A 180 -11.81 8.80 -28.89
CA GLU A 180 -10.79 7.80 -28.54
C GLU A 180 -9.38 8.35 -28.76
N VAL A 181 -9.08 8.95 -29.92
CA VAL A 181 -7.79 9.61 -30.19
C VAL A 181 -7.45 10.70 -29.17
N SER A 182 -8.44 11.47 -28.69
CA SER A 182 -8.24 12.46 -27.64
C SER A 182 -7.93 11.82 -26.29
N ARG A 183 -8.51 10.65 -25.98
CA ARG A 183 -8.23 9.89 -24.75
C ARG A 183 -6.82 9.35 -24.75
N GLU A 184 -6.33 8.82 -25.87
CA GLU A 184 -4.94 8.37 -26.03
C GLU A 184 -3.90 9.49 -25.81
N CYS A 185 -4.30 10.78 -25.82
CA CYS A 185 -3.41 11.89 -25.47
C CYS A 185 -3.22 12.05 -23.94
N GLY A 186 -3.90 11.24 -23.13
CA GLY A 186 -3.79 11.18 -21.66
C GLY A 186 -3.98 12.54 -20.98
N GLY A 187 -4.88 13.39 -21.47
CA GLY A 187 -5.10 14.71 -20.84
C GLY A 187 -3.90 15.68 -20.90
N LEU A 188 -2.78 15.33 -21.55
CA LEU A 188 -1.59 16.18 -21.63
C LEU A 188 -1.82 17.28 -22.69
N PRO A 189 -1.90 18.57 -22.31
CA PRO A 189 -2.23 19.66 -23.25
C PRO A 189 -1.34 19.70 -24.48
N LEU A 190 -0.03 19.48 -24.32
CA LEU A 190 0.94 19.49 -25.42
C LEU A 190 0.68 18.36 -26.43
N ALA A 191 0.31 17.15 -25.96
CA ALA A 191 -0.05 16.04 -26.82
C ALA A 191 -1.39 16.31 -27.53
N ILE A 192 -2.40 16.75 -26.78
CA ILE A 192 -3.74 17.08 -27.30
C ILE A 192 -3.67 18.11 -28.42
N VAL A 193 -2.92 19.21 -28.21
CA VAL A 193 -2.75 20.26 -29.22
C VAL A 193 -2.03 19.70 -30.44
N THR A 194 -0.97 18.91 -30.25
CA THR A 194 -0.15 18.36 -31.33
C THR A 194 -0.96 17.40 -32.21
N VAL A 195 -1.64 16.42 -31.60
CA VAL A 195 -2.48 15.44 -32.31
C VAL A 195 -3.69 16.12 -32.93
N GLY A 196 -4.37 16.99 -32.19
CA GLY A 196 -5.52 17.76 -32.70
C GLY A 196 -5.17 18.56 -33.95
N MET A 197 -4.05 19.29 -33.94
CA MET A 197 -3.56 20.01 -35.12
C MET A 197 -3.19 19.08 -36.28
N ALA A 198 -2.56 17.93 -36.02
CA ALA A 198 -2.21 16.95 -37.05
C ALA A 198 -3.44 16.29 -37.71
N MET A 199 -4.56 16.24 -36.99
CA MET A 199 -5.83 15.70 -37.46
C MET A 199 -6.76 16.76 -38.06
N ARG A 200 -6.37 18.04 -38.02
CA ARG A 200 -7.17 19.16 -38.51
C ARG A 200 -7.55 18.99 -39.99
N GLY A 201 -8.85 19.06 -40.27
CA GLY A 201 -9.40 18.99 -41.64
C GLY A 201 -9.44 17.59 -42.27
N LYS A 202 -8.99 16.52 -41.59
CA LYS A 202 -8.99 15.15 -42.13
C LYS A 202 -10.39 14.51 -42.09
N LYS A 203 -11.14 14.57 -43.19
CA LYS A 203 -12.55 14.08 -43.24
C LYS A 203 -12.72 12.55 -43.37
N LYS A 204 -11.67 11.82 -43.78
CA LYS A 204 -11.75 10.37 -44.04
C LYS A 204 -11.59 9.58 -42.74
N VAL A 205 -12.57 8.73 -42.42
CA VAL A 205 -12.60 7.91 -41.19
C VAL A 205 -11.37 7.00 -41.06
N ASN A 206 -10.91 6.40 -42.16
CA ASN A 206 -9.75 5.49 -42.14
C ASN A 206 -8.46 6.17 -41.62
N LEU A 207 -8.29 7.48 -41.85
CA LEU A 207 -7.15 8.22 -41.32
C LEU A 207 -7.19 8.36 -39.80
N TRP A 208 -8.39 8.39 -39.22
CA TRP A 208 -8.58 8.44 -37.76
C TRP A 208 -8.37 7.07 -37.13
N LYS A 209 -8.87 6.00 -37.77
CA LYS A 209 -8.62 4.62 -37.31
C LYS A 209 -7.13 4.29 -37.31
N HIS A 210 -6.44 4.62 -38.39
CA HIS A 210 -4.99 4.43 -38.48
C HIS A 210 -4.24 5.20 -37.39
N ALA A 211 -4.57 6.50 -37.20
CA ALA A 211 -3.95 7.30 -36.15
C ALA A 211 -4.21 6.73 -34.74
N LEU A 212 -5.42 6.21 -34.49
CA LEU A 212 -5.76 5.56 -33.22
C LEU A 212 -4.97 4.26 -33.01
N GLU A 213 -4.88 3.41 -34.03
CA GLU A 213 -4.11 2.15 -33.97
C GLU A 213 -2.63 2.41 -33.66
N GLU A 214 -2.05 3.48 -34.20
CA GLU A 214 -0.65 3.81 -33.99
C GLU A 214 -0.36 4.42 -32.63
N LEU A 215 -1.27 5.26 -32.12
CA LEU A 215 -1.20 5.77 -30.74
C LEU A 215 -1.23 4.60 -29.75
N LYS A 216 -2.14 3.64 -29.94
CA LYS A 216 -2.23 2.41 -29.12
C LYS A 216 -1.01 1.50 -29.21
N CYS A 217 -0.22 1.61 -30.28
CA CYS A 217 1.00 0.83 -30.44
C CYS A 217 2.24 1.56 -29.90
N SER A 218 2.07 2.77 -29.35
CA SER A 218 3.16 3.65 -28.88
C SER A 218 4.21 3.94 -29.97
N VAL A 219 3.85 3.82 -31.25
CA VAL A 219 4.75 4.08 -32.39
C VAL A 219 4.57 5.53 -32.84
N PRO A 220 5.65 6.33 -32.97
CA PRO A 220 5.54 7.71 -33.45
C PRO A 220 5.24 7.74 -34.95
N TYR A 221 3.96 7.66 -35.34
CA TYR A 221 3.55 7.86 -36.75
C TYR A 221 3.74 9.30 -37.22
N VAL A 222 3.52 10.25 -36.32
CA VAL A 222 3.58 11.68 -36.64
C VAL A 222 4.95 12.19 -36.18
N LYS A 223 5.84 12.52 -37.13
CA LYS A 223 7.13 13.21 -36.84
C LYS A 223 6.97 14.36 -35.83
N SER A 224 5.81 15.03 -35.86
CA SER A 224 5.47 16.11 -34.95
C SER A 224 5.30 15.70 -33.48
N ILE A 225 4.89 14.46 -33.16
CA ILE A 225 4.80 13.97 -31.77
C ILE A 225 6.19 13.75 -31.20
N GLU A 226 7.09 13.16 -31.98
CA GLU A 226 8.48 13.02 -31.58
C GLU A 226 9.09 14.38 -31.24
N GLU A 227 9.03 15.33 -32.18
CA GLU A 227 9.61 16.67 -32.02
C GLU A 227 8.95 17.51 -30.92
N LYS A 228 7.62 17.48 -30.80
CA LYS A 228 6.87 18.41 -29.93
C LYS A 228 6.44 17.84 -28.59
N VAL A 229 6.42 16.52 -28.40
CA VAL A 229 5.97 15.87 -27.15
C VAL A 229 7.12 15.08 -26.53
N TYR A 230 7.73 14.16 -27.30
CA TYR A 230 8.77 13.28 -26.77
C TYR A 230 10.09 13.99 -26.53
N GLN A 231 10.55 14.89 -27.41
CA GLN A 231 11.79 15.64 -27.17
C GLN A 231 11.72 16.51 -25.89
N PRO A 232 10.62 17.25 -25.62
CA PRO A 232 10.45 17.92 -24.33
C PRO A 232 10.50 16.98 -23.11
N LEU A 233 9.93 15.77 -23.20
CA LEU A 233 10.00 14.76 -22.12
C LEU A 233 11.41 14.16 -22.01
N LYS A 234 12.12 13.97 -23.13
CA LYS A 234 13.50 13.47 -23.21
C LYS A 234 14.46 14.30 -22.38
N TRP A 235 14.22 15.59 -22.25
CA TRP A 235 15.05 16.45 -21.39
C TRP A 235 14.94 16.09 -19.91
N SER A 236 13.74 15.74 -19.43
CA SER A 236 13.53 15.28 -18.06
C SER A 236 14.17 13.93 -17.81
N TYR A 237 14.03 13.00 -18.76
CA TYR A 237 14.67 11.69 -18.72
C TYR A 237 16.21 11.79 -18.73
N ASN A 238 16.79 12.64 -19.58
CA ASN A 238 18.25 12.74 -19.72
C ASN A 238 18.97 13.17 -18.44
N LEU A 239 18.30 13.89 -17.55
CA LEU A 239 18.83 14.36 -16.26
C LEU A 239 18.78 13.31 -15.15
N LEU A 240 18.02 12.22 -15.34
CA LEU A 240 17.99 11.13 -14.39
C LEU A 240 19.37 10.44 -14.32
N GLU A 241 19.69 9.94 -13.13
CA GLU A 241 20.85 9.07 -12.95
C GLU A 241 20.71 7.79 -13.79
N PRO A 242 21.80 7.16 -14.26
CA PRO A 242 21.74 5.97 -15.09
C PRO A 242 20.88 4.84 -14.51
N LYS A 243 20.93 4.64 -13.19
CA LYS A 243 20.11 3.64 -12.48
C LYS A 243 18.62 3.98 -12.54
N MET A 244 18.26 5.25 -12.31
CA MET A 244 16.88 5.71 -12.38
C MET A 244 16.32 5.61 -13.80
N LYS A 245 17.14 5.84 -14.83
CA LYS A 245 16.73 5.63 -16.24
C LYS A 245 16.31 4.19 -16.49
N SER A 246 17.13 3.22 -16.08
CA SER A 246 16.79 1.79 -16.23
C SER A 246 15.52 1.41 -15.47
N CYS A 247 15.36 1.91 -14.24
CA CYS A 247 14.15 1.69 -13.43
C CYS A 247 12.90 2.30 -14.09
N PHE A 248 13.00 3.54 -14.58
CA PHE A 248 11.94 4.23 -15.32
C PHE A 248 11.52 3.47 -16.58
N LEU A 249 12.48 3.06 -17.42
CA LEU A 249 12.19 2.31 -18.64
C LEU A 249 11.54 0.94 -18.33
N PHE A 250 11.93 0.31 -17.23
CA PHE A 250 11.31 -0.95 -16.80
C PHE A 250 9.83 -0.79 -16.43
N CYS A 251 9.44 0.33 -15.80
CA CYS A 251 8.02 0.60 -15.50
C CYS A 251 7.14 0.62 -16.75
N ALA A 252 7.68 1.01 -17.90
CA ALA A 252 6.93 1.05 -19.16
C ALA A 252 6.60 -0.34 -19.73
N LEU A 253 7.18 -1.42 -19.17
CA LEU A 253 6.82 -2.79 -19.54
C LEU A 253 5.39 -3.15 -19.11
N PHE A 254 4.84 -2.49 -18.11
CA PHE A 254 3.48 -2.72 -17.62
C PHE A 254 2.45 -2.06 -18.56
N PRO A 255 1.18 -2.52 -18.60
CA PRO A 255 0.12 -1.89 -19.39
C PRO A 255 -0.18 -0.45 -18.98
N GLU A 256 -0.91 0.25 -19.84
CA GLU A 256 -1.57 1.52 -19.50
C GLU A 256 -2.48 1.37 -18.28
N ASP A 257 -2.55 2.43 -17.47
CA ASP A 257 -3.31 2.50 -16.22
C ASP A 257 -3.04 1.37 -15.18
N TYR A 258 -2.01 0.55 -15.39
CA TYR A 258 -1.73 -0.56 -14.50
C TYR A 258 -1.15 -0.08 -13.18
N SER A 259 -1.85 -0.39 -12.09
CA SER A 259 -1.41 -0.09 -10.72
C SER A 259 -0.42 -1.17 -10.25
N ILE A 260 0.86 -0.87 -10.30
CA ILE A 260 1.97 -1.78 -9.96
C ILE A 260 2.20 -1.74 -8.44
N GLU A 261 2.29 -2.90 -7.80
CA GLU A 261 2.72 -2.97 -6.40
C GLU A 261 4.21 -2.56 -6.28
N VAL A 262 4.52 -1.64 -5.37
CA VAL A 262 5.89 -1.11 -5.23
C VAL A 262 6.88 -2.23 -4.89
N SER A 263 6.51 -3.17 -4.02
CA SER A 263 7.38 -4.30 -3.66
C SER A 263 7.66 -5.24 -4.83
N GLU A 264 6.67 -5.51 -5.67
CA GLU A 264 6.84 -6.29 -6.90
C GLU A 264 7.78 -5.58 -7.89
N LEU A 265 7.58 -4.27 -8.10
CA LEU A 265 8.41 -3.47 -8.99
C LEU A 265 9.89 -3.48 -8.56
N VAL A 266 10.14 -3.28 -7.27
CA VAL A 266 11.50 -3.31 -6.71
C VAL A 266 12.15 -4.69 -6.84
N ARG A 267 11.38 -5.78 -6.66
CA ARG A 267 11.88 -7.15 -6.90
C ARG A 267 12.37 -7.33 -8.32
N TYR A 268 11.67 -6.79 -9.31
CA TYR A 268 12.15 -6.83 -10.69
C TYR A 268 13.44 -6.05 -10.88
N TRP A 269 13.57 -4.87 -10.28
CA TRP A 269 14.80 -4.08 -10.39
C TRP A 269 16.01 -4.75 -9.74
N ILE A 270 15.80 -5.48 -8.64
CA ILE A 270 16.83 -6.31 -8.01
C ILE A 270 17.21 -7.46 -8.96
N ALA A 271 16.22 -8.18 -9.49
CA ALA A 271 16.48 -9.31 -10.38
C ALA A 271 17.10 -8.90 -11.74
N GLU A 272 16.81 -7.71 -12.26
CA GLU A 272 17.51 -7.14 -13.41
C GLU A 272 18.96 -6.75 -13.08
N GLY A 273 19.27 -6.53 -11.80
CA GLY A 273 20.57 -6.03 -11.34
C GLY A 273 20.73 -4.53 -11.47
N PHE A 274 19.64 -3.74 -11.45
CA PHE A 274 19.72 -2.28 -11.39
C PHE A 274 20.17 -1.80 -10.02
N ILE A 275 19.81 -2.55 -8.98
CA ILE A 275 20.13 -2.29 -7.57
C ILE A 275 21.31 -3.18 -7.19
N ASP A 276 22.38 -2.58 -6.65
CA ASP A 276 23.62 -3.29 -6.29
C ASP A 276 23.40 -4.29 -5.16
N GLU A 277 23.82 -5.55 -5.36
CA GLU A 277 23.44 -6.72 -4.57
C GLU A 277 24.29 -6.94 -3.29
N THR A 278 25.14 -5.99 -2.93
CA THR A 278 26.12 -6.13 -1.83
C THR A 278 25.51 -6.14 -0.43
N GLN A 279 24.20 -5.85 -0.31
CA GLN A 279 23.49 -5.68 0.96
C GLN A 279 22.33 -6.69 1.13
N ASN A 280 21.77 -6.76 2.34
CA ASN A 280 20.61 -7.60 2.64
C ASN A 280 19.34 -7.15 1.89
N TYR A 281 18.40 -8.07 1.66
CA TYR A 281 17.18 -7.83 0.89
C TYR A 281 16.34 -6.66 1.43
N SER A 282 16.27 -6.49 2.74
CA SER A 282 15.55 -5.38 3.38
C SER A 282 16.13 -4.01 2.99
N TYR A 283 17.46 -3.88 2.90
CA TYR A 283 18.11 -2.66 2.45
C TYR A 283 17.86 -2.42 0.96
N LEU A 284 17.95 -3.47 0.13
CA LEU A 284 17.67 -3.38 -1.31
C LEU A 284 16.22 -2.92 -1.57
N MET A 285 15.27 -3.45 -0.79
CA MET A 285 13.87 -3.05 -0.87
C MET A 285 13.69 -1.56 -0.55
N ASN A 286 14.28 -1.08 0.55
CA ASN A 286 14.21 0.34 0.92
C ASN A 286 14.87 1.23 -0.15
N GLN A 287 16.00 0.81 -0.70
CA GLN A 287 16.68 1.55 -1.77
C GLN A 287 15.81 1.62 -3.04
N GLY A 288 15.10 0.55 -3.36
CA GLY A 288 14.10 0.54 -4.44
C GLY A 288 12.92 1.47 -4.18
N ILE A 289 12.38 1.48 -2.96
CA ILE A 289 11.29 2.40 -2.56
C ILE A 289 11.75 3.86 -2.72
N THR A 290 12.97 4.21 -2.31
CA THR A 290 13.53 5.56 -2.54
C THR A 290 13.58 5.91 -4.03
N LEU A 291 13.94 4.98 -4.91
CA LEU A 291 13.96 5.24 -6.35
C LEU A 291 12.55 5.47 -6.91
N VAL A 292 11.54 4.76 -6.39
CA VAL A 292 10.14 4.98 -6.75
C VAL A 292 9.70 6.39 -6.35
N GLU A 293 9.98 6.81 -5.11
CA GLU A 293 9.63 8.16 -4.64
C GLU A 293 10.33 9.25 -5.45
N ASN A 294 11.63 9.10 -5.75
CA ASN A 294 12.35 10.06 -6.59
C ASN A 294 11.77 10.15 -8.03
N LEU A 295 11.27 9.04 -8.58
CA LEU A 295 10.57 9.04 -9.88
C LEU A 295 9.20 9.71 -9.80
N LYS A 296 8.49 9.60 -8.67
CA LYS A 296 7.24 10.35 -8.40
C LYS A 296 7.50 11.84 -8.27
N ASP A 297 8.54 12.24 -7.54
CA ASP A 297 8.97 13.65 -7.38
C ASP A 297 9.40 14.28 -8.71
N SER A 298 9.86 13.45 -9.65
CA SER A 298 10.18 13.83 -11.03
C SER A 298 8.96 13.90 -11.96
N CYS A 299 7.74 13.67 -11.46
CA CYS A 299 6.50 13.55 -12.23
C CYS A 299 6.53 12.46 -13.32
N LEU A 300 7.39 11.45 -13.20
CA LEU A 300 7.50 10.35 -14.16
C LEU A 300 6.68 9.13 -13.75
N LEU A 301 6.38 9.02 -12.45
CA LEU A 301 5.43 8.07 -11.88
C LEU A 301 4.36 8.82 -11.07
N GLU A 302 3.23 8.16 -10.86
CA GLU A 302 2.09 8.64 -10.09
C GLU A 302 1.70 7.63 -9.02
N GLU A 303 0.96 8.11 -8.01
CA GLU A 303 0.27 7.22 -7.08
C GLU A 303 -0.70 6.33 -7.85
N GLY A 304 -0.66 5.05 -7.54
CA GLY A 304 -1.60 4.07 -8.07
C GLY A 304 -2.95 4.13 -7.36
N SER A 305 -3.70 3.04 -7.47
CA SER A 305 -5.06 2.94 -6.92
C SER A 305 -5.10 2.82 -5.39
N HIS A 306 -3.99 2.42 -4.77
CA HIS A 306 -3.85 2.19 -3.32
C HIS A 306 -2.49 2.73 -2.82
N GLY A 307 -2.35 2.94 -1.50
CA GLY A 307 -1.20 3.64 -0.90
C GLY A 307 0.20 3.04 -1.15
N ASP A 308 0.30 1.76 -1.52
CA ASP A 308 1.57 1.06 -1.79
C ASP A 308 1.72 0.67 -3.28
N THR A 309 1.03 1.40 -4.16
CA THR A 309 1.05 1.14 -5.60
C THR A 309 1.41 2.38 -6.39
N VAL A 310 2.03 2.17 -7.55
CA VAL A 310 2.41 3.24 -8.48
C VAL A 310 1.95 2.93 -9.89
N LYS A 311 1.77 3.97 -10.68
CA LYS A 311 1.41 3.86 -12.10
C LYS A 311 2.24 4.81 -12.95
N MET A 312 2.37 4.49 -14.22
CA MET A 312 2.97 5.37 -15.23
C MET A 312 1.87 5.93 -16.12
N HIS A 313 1.85 7.24 -16.29
CA HIS A 313 0.91 7.91 -17.17
C HIS A 313 1.13 7.52 -18.64
N ASP A 314 0.06 7.35 -19.43
CA ASP A 314 0.10 6.81 -20.79
C ASP A 314 1.11 7.50 -21.71
N VAL A 315 1.07 8.84 -21.81
CA VAL A 315 2.04 9.59 -22.64
C VAL A 315 3.49 9.43 -22.16
N VAL A 316 3.70 9.23 -20.86
CA VAL A 316 5.04 8.99 -20.28
C VAL A 316 5.52 7.58 -20.59
N ARG A 317 4.60 6.62 -20.52
CA ARG A 317 4.82 5.24 -20.94
C ARG A 317 5.17 5.15 -22.42
N ASP A 318 4.40 5.81 -23.29
CA ASP A 318 4.68 5.87 -24.72
C ASP A 318 6.04 6.50 -25.02
N PHE A 319 6.36 7.58 -24.31
CA PHE A 319 7.68 8.20 -24.38
C PHE A 319 8.78 7.21 -23.97
N ALA A 320 8.60 6.44 -22.88
CA ALA A 320 9.57 5.45 -22.44
C ALA A 320 9.73 4.29 -23.46
N ILE A 321 8.62 3.81 -24.03
CA ILE A 321 8.63 2.81 -25.12
C ILE A 321 9.37 3.36 -26.34
N TRP A 322 9.13 4.62 -26.70
CA TRP A 322 9.85 5.28 -27.77
C TRP A 322 11.35 5.35 -27.50
N VAL A 323 11.78 5.73 -26.29
CA VAL A 323 13.19 5.73 -25.89
C VAL A 323 13.81 4.35 -26.08
N MET A 324 13.15 3.28 -25.61
CA MET A 324 13.62 1.90 -25.75
C MET A 324 13.68 1.41 -27.21
N SER A 325 12.81 1.93 -28.07
CA SER A 325 12.79 1.59 -29.50
C SER A 325 13.80 2.38 -30.33
N SER A 326 14.28 3.52 -29.82
CA SER A 326 15.23 4.38 -30.53
C SER A 326 16.65 3.82 -30.44
N SER A 327 17.37 3.77 -31.57
CA SER A 327 18.70 3.13 -31.70
C SER A 327 19.85 3.82 -30.97
N GLN A 328 19.57 4.76 -30.05
CA GLN A 328 20.57 5.54 -29.32
C GLN A 328 20.86 5.02 -27.90
N ASP A 329 19.98 4.18 -27.33
CA ASP A 329 20.19 3.56 -26.01
C ASP A 329 20.28 2.03 -26.18
N ASP A 330 21.21 1.38 -25.46
CA ASP A 330 21.41 -0.09 -25.44
C ASP A 330 20.23 -0.84 -24.77
N SER A 331 18.97 -0.46 -25.02
CA SER A 331 17.79 -0.90 -24.26
C SER A 331 16.65 -1.42 -25.14
N HIS A 332 16.99 -2.05 -26.28
CA HIS A 332 16.01 -2.58 -27.23
C HIS A 332 14.99 -3.50 -26.53
N SER A 333 13.74 -3.05 -26.42
CA SER A 333 12.68 -3.75 -25.68
C SER A 333 11.41 -3.87 -26.53
N LEU A 334 10.73 -5.00 -26.46
CA LEU A 334 9.43 -5.23 -27.09
C LEU A 334 8.33 -5.12 -26.03
N VAL A 335 7.57 -4.04 -26.07
CA VAL A 335 6.45 -3.80 -25.17
C VAL A 335 5.16 -3.95 -25.95
N MET A 336 4.40 -5.00 -25.65
CA MET A 336 3.07 -5.25 -26.20
C MET A 336 2.12 -5.72 -25.09
N SER A 337 2.24 -5.11 -23.91
CA SER A 337 1.46 -5.43 -22.73
C SER A 337 0.07 -4.80 -22.80
N GLY A 338 -0.98 -5.56 -22.46
CA GLY A 338 -2.35 -5.04 -22.34
C GLY A 338 -3.09 -4.72 -23.65
N ILE A 339 -2.46 -4.92 -24.82
CA ILE A 339 -3.07 -4.51 -26.11
C ILE A 339 -4.08 -5.52 -26.68
N GLY A 340 -4.30 -6.64 -25.99
CA GLY A 340 -5.28 -7.65 -26.38
C GLY A 340 -4.80 -8.65 -27.45
N LEU A 341 -3.49 -8.92 -27.52
CA LEU A 341 -2.90 -9.91 -28.44
C LEU A 341 -3.55 -11.28 -28.29
N CYS A 342 -4.00 -11.85 -29.40
CA CYS A 342 -4.53 -13.21 -29.46
C CYS A 342 -3.52 -14.22 -30.03
N GLU A 343 -2.59 -13.73 -30.86
CA GLU A 343 -1.54 -14.52 -31.51
C GLU A 343 -0.16 -14.09 -30.99
N PHE A 344 0.77 -15.04 -30.93
CA PHE A 344 2.11 -14.82 -30.41
C PHE A 344 3.02 -14.19 -31.49
N PRO A 345 3.59 -13.00 -31.26
CA PRO A 345 4.31 -12.21 -32.26
C PRO A 345 5.77 -12.66 -32.42
N HIS A 346 5.99 -13.93 -32.75
CA HIS A 346 7.32 -14.54 -32.89
C HIS A 346 8.23 -13.80 -33.89
N GLU A 347 7.66 -13.19 -34.93
CA GLU A 347 8.36 -12.42 -35.97
C GLU A 347 8.97 -11.10 -35.46
N LYS A 348 8.55 -10.60 -34.29
CA LYS A 348 9.08 -9.36 -33.69
C LYS A 348 10.30 -9.58 -32.80
N PHE A 349 10.66 -10.83 -32.54
CA PHE A 349 11.85 -11.16 -31.76
C PHE A 349 13.10 -10.95 -32.61
N VAL A 350 14.09 -10.25 -32.04
CA VAL A 350 15.38 -9.97 -32.67
C VAL A 350 16.51 -10.30 -31.69
N PRO A 351 17.72 -10.69 -32.16
CA PRO A 351 18.78 -11.15 -31.26
C PRO A 351 19.22 -10.14 -30.19
N SER A 352 19.13 -8.84 -30.49
CA SER A 352 19.54 -7.73 -29.61
C SER A 352 18.49 -7.32 -28.57
N ILE A 353 17.35 -8.00 -28.51
CA ILE A 353 16.28 -7.63 -27.58
C ILE A 353 16.66 -7.97 -26.13
N ARG A 354 16.45 -7.02 -25.22
CA ARG A 354 16.76 -7.17 -23.79
C ARG A 354 15.55 -7.45 -22.92
N ARG A 355 14.40 -6.85 -23.24
CA ARG A 355 13.17 -7.03 -22.44
C ARG A 355 11.98 -7.25 -23.34
N VAL A 356 11.13 -8.20 -22.97
CA VAL A 356 9.89 -8.53 -23.66
C VAL A 356 8.77 -8.51 -22.64
N SER A 357 7.74 -7.70 -22.91
CA SER A 357 6.51 -7.70 -22.13
C SER A 357 5.32 -8.01 -23.03
N LEU A 358 4.72 -9.17 -22.79
CA LEU A 358 3.50 -9.66 -23.43
C LEU A 358 2.41 -9.92 -22.38
N MET A 359 2.52 -9.29 -21.20
CA MET A 359 1.58 -9.48 -20.09
C MET A 359 0.18 -8.93 -20.41
N ASN A 360 -0.83 -9.43 -19.70
CA ASN A 360 -2.24 -9.04 -19.79
C ASN A 360 -2.79 -9.08 -21.23
N ASN A 361 -2.52 -10.18 -21.93
CA ASN A 361 -3.02 -10.44 -23.28
C ASN A 361 -3.93 -11.68 -23.30
N LYS A 362 -4.37 -12.09 -24.49
CA LYS A 362 -5.26 -13.23 -24.73
C LYS A 362 -4.52 -14.40 -25.38
N LEU A 363 -3.21 -14.52 -25.14
CA LEU A 363 -2.39 -15.56 -25.75
C LEU A 363 -2.83 -16.95 -25.28
N LYS A 364 -2.99 -17.87 -26.22
CA LYS A 364 -3.35 -19.27 -25.96
C LYS A 364 -2.17 -20.22 -26.10
N ARG A 365 -1.22 -19.89 -26.96
CA ARG A 365 -0.05 -20.70 -27.32
C ARG A 365 1.15 -19.79 -27.60
N LEU A 366 2.33 -20.31 -27.34
CA LEU A 366 3.61 -19.71 -27.75
C LEU A 366 4.18 -20.49 -28.94
N SER A 367 5.13 -19.89 -29.67
CA SER A 367 5.79 -20.53 -30.81
C SER A 367 7.21 -20.95 -30.45
N ASN A 368 7.68 -22.09 -31.00
CA ASN A 368 9.08 -22.50 -30.98
C ASN A 368 9.92 -21.82 -32.07
N GLN A 369 9.30 -21.06 -32.98
CA GLN A 369 9.96 -20.44 -34.14
C GLN A 369 10.59 -19.08 -33.79
N VAL A 370 11.05 -18.91 -32.54
CA VAL A 370 11.66 -17.67 -32.08
C VAL A 370 13.16 -17.72 -32.36
N VAL A 371 13.70 -16.63 -32.91
CA VAL A 371 15.15 -16.47 -33.07
C VAL A 371 15.86 -16.50 -31.72
N GLU A 372 17.13 -16.89 -31.68
CA GLU A 372 17.91 -16.85 -30.46
C GLU A 372 18.14 -15.40 -30.01
N CYS A 373 17.64 -15.04 -28.83
CA CYS A 373 17.75 -13.70 -28.24
C CYS A 373 18.76 -13.74 -27.09
N VAL A 374 20.04 -13.59 -27.43
CA VAL A 374 21.17 -13.75 -26.51
C VAL A 374 21.26 -12.66 -25.44
N GLU A 375 20.60 -11.51 -25.62
CA GLU A 375 20.60 -10.40 -24.66
C GLU A 375 19.31 -10.33 -23.80
N LEU A 376 18.33 -11.21 -24.03
CA LEU A 376 17.03 -11.12 -23.35
C LEU A 376 17.18 -11.43 -21.86
N SER A 377 17.03 -10.41 -21.00
CA SER A 377 17.08 -10.54 -19.54
C SER A 377 15.70 -10.64 -18.89
N THR A 378 14.65 -10.13 -19.51
CA THR A 378 13.29 -10.10 -18.92
C THR A 378 12.22 -10.57 -19.89
N LEU A 379 11.40 -11.53 -19.45
CA LEU A 379 10.22 -12.01 -20.15
C LEU A 379 8.99 -12.00 -19.23
N LEU A 380 8.05 -11.09 -19.53
CA LEU A 380 6.80 -10.92 -18.79
C LEU A 380 5.63 -11.49 -19.59
N LEU A 381 5.00 -12.54 -19.08
CA LEU A 381 3.89 -13.27 -19.72
C LEU A 381 2.65 -13.36 -18.80
N GLN A 382 2.68 -12.74 -17.63
CA GLN A 382 1.60 -12.80 -16.64
C GLN A 382 0.27 -12.27 -17.19
N GLY A 383 -0.84 -12.75 -16.63
CA GLY A 383 -2.20 -12.34 -17.03
C GLY A 383 -2.66 -12.87 -18.39
N ASN A 384 -1.91 -13.80 -19.01
CA ASN A 384 -2.37 -14.56 -20.17
C ASN A 384 -3.17 -15.79 -19.70
N PHE A 385 -4.39 -15.56 -19.22
CA PHE A 385 -5.23 -16.59 -18.56
C PHE A 385 -5.50 -17.84 -19.41
N HIS A 386 -5.39 -17.77 -20.74
CA HIS A 386 -5.62 -18.91 -21.62
C HIS A 386 -4.35 -19.66 -22.04
N LEU A 387 -3.17 -19.21 -21.60
CA LEU A 387 -1.90 -19.89 -21.87
C LEU A 387 -1.81 -21.16 -21.00
N LYS A 388 -1.74 -22.34 -21.62
CA LYS A 388 -1.80 -23.64 -20.93
C LYS A 388 -0.49 -24.42 -20.90
N GLU A 389 0.41 -24.11 -21.82
CA GLU A 389 1.65 -24.85 -22.02
C GLU A 389 2.76 -23.91 -22.49
N LEU A 390 3.98 -24.18 -22.04
CA LEU A 390 5.20 -23.60 -22.60
C LEU A 390 5.87 -24.68 -23.46
N PRO A 391 6.15 -24.41 -24.75
CA PRO A 391 6.86 -25.37 -25.59
C PRO A 391 8.26 -25.72 -25.06
N GLU A 392 8.69 -26.98 -25.23
CA GLU A 392 9.95 -27.50 -24.66
C GLU A 392 11.19 -26.71 -25.08
N GLY A 393 11.23 -26.23 -26.33
CA GLY A 393 12.35 -25.47 -26.88
C GLY A 393 12.30 -23.96 -26.63
N PHE A 394 11.18 -23.43 -26.12
CA PHE A 394 10.93 -21.99 -26.09
C PHE A 394 11.96 -21.22 -25.23
N LEU A 395 12.24 -21.71 -24.02
CA LEU A 395 13.15 -21.04 -23.09
C LEU A 395 14.63 -21.13 -23.53
N ILE A 396 14.98 -22.11 -24.38
CA ILE A 396 16.35 -22.29 -24.87
C ILE A 396 16.79 -21.10 -25.73
N SER A 397 15.84 -20.42 -26.38
CA SER A 397 16.11 -19.21 -27.17
C SER A 397 16.55 -18.00 -26.33
N PHE A 398 16.54 -18.08 -24.98
CA PHE A 398 16.79 -16.96 -24.07
C PHE A 398 17.88 -17.27 -23.03
N PRO A 399 19.14 -17.53 -23.44
CA PRO A 399 20.19 -17.99 -22.52
C PRO A 399 20.57 -16.99 -21.42
N ALA A 400 20.34 -15.68 -21.63
CA ALA A 400 20.63 -14.63 -20.65
C ALA A 400 19.45 -14.24 -19.76
N LEU A 401 18.35 -15.02 -19.78
CA LEU A 401 17.12 -14.67 -19.07
C LEU A 401 17.33 -14.62 -17.56
N ARG A 402 17.00 -13.47 -16.96
CA ARG A 402 17.06 -13.21 -15.51
C ARG A 402 15.70 -13.25 -14.85
N ILE A 403 14.64 -12.83 -15.56
CA ILE A 403 13.28 -12.72 -15.02
C ILE A 403 12.32 -13.45 -15.94
N LEU A 404 11.60 -14.41 -15.37
CA LEU A 404 10.47 -15.07 -16.01
C LEU A 404 9.23 -14.93 -15.11
N ASN A 405 8.23 -14.20 -15.58
CA ASN A 405 6.95 -14.09 -14.90
C ASN A 405 5.81 -14.71 -15.74
N LEU A 406 5.16 -15.73 -15.19
CA LEU A 406 4.03 -16.45 -15.77
C LEU A 406 2.77 -16.35 -14.90
N SER A 407 2.70 -15.38 -13.98
CA SER A 407 1.64 -15.29 -12.98
C SER A 407 0.24 -15.20 -13.61
N GLY A 408 -0.76 -15.82 -12.99
CA GLY A 408 -2.15 -15.79 -13.47
C GLY A 408 -2.34 -16.43 -14.86
N THR A 409 -1.46 -17.34 -15.27
CA THR A 409 -1.66 -18.17 -16.46
C THR A 409 -2.26 -19.53 -16.08
N CYS A 410 -2.82 -20.26 -17.06
CA CYS A 410 -3.36 -21.61 -16.84
C CYS A 410 -2.33 -22.71 -17.17
N ILE A 411 -1.03 -22.42 -17.02
CA ILE A 411 0.02 -23.39 -17.32
C ILE A 411 -0.12 -24.64 -16.46
N ARG A 412 0.03 -25.80 -17.08
CA ARG A 412 -0.07 -27.10 -16.40
C ARG A 412 1.29 -27.71 -16.06
N SER A 413 2.29 -27.36 -16.86
CA SER A 413 3.67 -27.80 -16.69
C SER A 413 4.62 -26.73 -17.24
N LEU A 414 5.85 -26.77 -16.74
CA LEU A 414 6.98 -26.03 -17.29
C LEU A 414 7.91 -27.00 -18.04
N PRO A 415 8.61 -26.53 -19.09
CA PRO A 415 9.50 -27.37 -19.88
C PRO A 415 10.77 -27.72 -19.09
N ASN A 416 11.38 -28.89 -19.37
CA ASN A 416 12.62 -29.28 -18.69
C ASN A 416 13.80 -28.38 -19.06
N SER A 417 13.71 -27.67 -20.19
CA SER A 417 14.66 -26.64 -20.59
C SER A 417 14.79 -25.47 -19.61
N LEU A 418 13.90 -25.35 -18.62
CA LEU A 418 14.01 -24.37 -17.54
C LEU A 418 15.38 -24.43 -16.85
N ASN A 419 15.91 -25.64 -16.60
CA ASN A 419 17.18 -25.85 -15.91
C ASN A 419 18.43 -25.35 -16.67
N LYS A 420 18.26 -24.96 -17.94
CA LYS A 420 19.33 -24.39 -18.79
C LYS A 420 19.48 -22.87 -18.62
N LEU A 421 18.57 -22.23 -17.89
CA LEU A 421 18.58 -20.78 -17.68
C LEU A 421 19.52 -20.37 -16.54
N HIS A 422 20.83 -20.53 -16.74
CA HIS A 422 21.84 -20.29 -15.70
C HIS A 422 21.90 -18.85 -15.16
N GLU A 423 21.38 -17.88 -15.91
CA GLU A 423 21.28 -16.48 -15.50
C GLU A 423 19.99 -16.13 -14.75
N LEU A 424 19.05 -17.08 -14.60
CA LEU A 424 17.74 -16.82 -14.01
C LEU A 424 17.89 -16.41 -12.54
N ARG A 425 17.30 -15.27 -12.19
CA ARG A 425 17.29 -14.69 -10.84
C ARG A 425 15.90 -14.67 -10.22
N SER A 426 14.86 -14.56 -11.03
CA SER A 426 13.47 -14.51 -10.56
C SER A 426 12.58 -15.40 -11.41
N LEU A 427 11.94 -16.37 -10.75
CA LEU A 427 10.91 -17.23 -11.32
C LEU A 427 9.61 -16.99 -10.56
N ILE A 428 8.62 -16.41 -11.24
CA ILE A 428 7.34 -16.01 -10.64
C ILE A 428 6.19 -16.75 -11.31
N LEU A 429 5.55 -17.64 -10.56
CA LEU A 429 4.49 -18.55 -10.99
C LEU A 429 3.21 -18.37 -10.15
N ARG A 430 3.04 -17.19 -9.57
CA ARG A 430 1.91 -16.85 -8.71
C ARG A 430 0.57 -17.08 -9.41
N ASP A 431 -0.41 -17.65 -8.72
CA ASP A 431 -1.75 -17.91 -9.26
C ASP A 431 -1.76 -18.81 -10.53
N CYS A 432 -0.73 -19.63 -10.73
CA CYS A 432 -0.74 -20.71 -11.73
C CYS A 432 -1.51 -21.92 -11.18
N TYR A 433 -2.82 -21.78 -11.03
CA TYR A 433 -3.70 -22.74 -10.33
C TYR A 433 -3.76 -24.15 -10.92
N TYR A 434 -3.18 -24.42 -12.09
CA TYR A 434 -3.16 -25.76 -12.70
C TYR A 434 -1.76 -26.39 -12.73
N LEU A 435 -0.75 -25.71 -12.18
CA LEU A 435 0.61 -26.21 -12.12
C LEU A 435 0.75 -27.17 -10.94
N GLU A 436 0.90 -28.45 -11.24
CA GLU A 436 1.00 -29.54 -10.24
C GLU A 436 2.44 -29.95 -9.93
N GLU A 437 3.36 -29.66 -10.85
CA GLU A 437 4.79 -30.00 -10.71
C GLU A 437 5.66 -28.91 -11.34
N VAL A 438 6.84 -28.71 -10.75
CA VAL A 438 7.88 -27.84 -11.29
C VAL A 438 9.08 -28.73 -11.65
N PRO A 439 9.66 -28.62 -12.85
CA PRO A 439 10.81 -29.40 -13.27
C PRO A 439 12.03 -29.12 -12.38
N SER A 440 13.07 -29.94 -12.50
CA SER A 440 14.29 -29.78 -11.71
C SER A 440 14.86 -28.35 -11.82
N LEU A 441 15.19 -27.76 -10.67
CA LEU A 441 15.82 -26.45 -10.57
C LEU A 441 17.35 -26.56 -10.45
N GLU A 442 17.92 -27.77 -10.55
CA GLU A 442 19.37 -27.97 -10.59
C GLU A 442 20.01 -27.13 -11.70
N GLY A 443 21.10 -26.44 -11.37
CA GLY A 443 21.81 -25.57 -12.32
C GLY A 443 21.33 -24.12 -12.36
N LEU A 444 20.27 -23.77 -11.63
CA LEU A 444 19.75 -22.39 -11.50
C LEU A 444 20.39 -21.64 -10.32
N ALA A 445 21.71 -21.67 -10.23
CA ALA A 445 22.47 -21.21 -9.05
C ALA A 445 22.31 -19.71 -8.71
N LYS A 446 21.82 -18.89 -9.64
CA LYS A 446 21.62 -17.44 -9.48
C LYS A 446 20.19 -17.05 -9.07
N ILE A 447 19.27 -18.01 -8.90
CA ILE A 447 17.91 -17.71 -8.44
C ILE A 447 17.97 -17.03 -7.07
N GLN A 448 17.31 -15.88 -6.97
CA GLN A 448 17.11 -15.09 -5.76
C GLN A 448 15.65 -15.10 -5.31
N ILE A 449 14.71 -15.21 -6.25
CA ILE A 449 13.26 -15.17 -5.99
C ILE A 449 12.61 -16.39 -6.66
N LEU A 450 11.92 -17.19 -5.84
CA LEU A 450 11.05 -18.26 -6.30
C LEU A 450 9.66 -18.04 -5.69
N ASP A 451 8.72 -17.61 -6.53
CA ASP A 451 7.32 -17.38 -6.13
C ASP A 451 6.43 -18.46 -6.76
N LEU A 452 5.95 -19.36 -5.90
CA LEU A 452 5.04 -20.48 -6.20
C LEU A 452 3.68 -20.26 -5.51
N CYS A 453 3.36 -19.02 -5.13
CA CYS A 453 2.13 -18.66 -4.45
C CYS A 453 0.91 -19.16 -5.22
N ALA A 454 -0.05 -19.78 -4.53
CA ALA A 454 -1.31 -20.24 -5.09
C ALA A 454 -1.19 -21.22 -6.28
N THR A 455 -0.11 -22.01 -6.32
CA THR A 455 0.04 -23.16 -7.23
C THR A 455 -0.57 -24.44 -6.63
N ARG A 456 -0.71 -25.49 -7.45
CA ARG A 456 -1.20 -26.82 -7.02
C ARG A 456 -0.06 -27.84 -6.85
N ILE A 457 1.16 -27.37 -6.62
CA ILE A 457 2.29 -28.25 -6.40
C ILE A 457 2.03 -29.16 -5.18
N ARG A 458 2.38 -30.44 -5.33
CA ARG A 458 2.23 -31.43 -4.26
C ARG A 458 3.50 -31.61 -3.43
N GLU A 459 4.65 -31.40 -4.07
CA GLU A 459 5.97 -31.50 -3.47
C GLU A 459 6.83 -30.30 -3.88
N THR A 460 7.85 -29.99 -3.10
CA THR A 460 8.86 -29.01 -3.52
C THR A 460 9.66 -29.52 -4.72
N PRO A 461 10.07 -28.63 -5.65
CA PRO A 461 10.84 -29.03 -6.82
C PRO A 461 12.19 -29.67 -6.46
N ARG A 462 12.61 -30.64 -7.27
CA ARG A 462 13.95 -31.23 -7.17
C ARG A 462 15.03 -30.18 -7.41
N GLY A 463 16.14 -30.26 -6.67
CA GLY A 463 17.24 -29.31 -6.78
C GLY A 463 17.03 -27.99 -6.04
N LEU A 464 15.93 -27.84 -5.28
CA LEU A 464 15.69 -26.66 -4.44
C LEU A 464 16.84 -26.43 -3.45
N GLU A 465 17.41 -27.51 -2.91
CA GLU A 465 18.56 -27.50 -1.99
C GLU A 465 19.83 -26.90 -2.61
N THR A 466 19.93 -26.86 -3.95
CA THR A 466 21.08 -26.31 -4.67
C THR A 466 21.04 -24.79 -4.83
N LEU A 467 19.90 -24.14 -4.51
CA LEU A 467 19.66 -22.72 -4.75
C LEU A 467 20.27 -21.83 -3.65
N ASN A 468 21.59 -21.82 -3.56
CA ASN A 468 22.34 -21.09 -2.52
C ASN A 468 22.17 -19.57 -2.55
N SER A 469 21.72 -19.00 -3.67
CA SER A 469 21.46 -17.57 -3.84
C SER A 469 20.02 -17.17 -3.51
N LEU A 470 19.14 -18.14 -3.20
CA LEU A 470 17.72 -17.90 -2.98
C LEU A 470 17.52 -17.03 -1.73
N ARG A 471 16.88 -15.87 -1.90
CA ARG A 471 16.58 -14.90 -0.83
C ARG A 471 15.10 -14.91 -0.44
N LEU A 472 14.20 -15.17 -1.38
CA LEU A 472 12.75 -15.23 -1.15
C LEU A 472 12.16 -16.51 -1.73
N LEU A 473 11.49 -17.27 -0.87
CA LEU A 473 10.68 -18.43 -1.23
C LEU A 473 9.23 -18.19 -0.78
N ASP A 474 8.33 -18.04 -1.74
CA ASP A 474 6.89 -17.90 -1.50
C ASP A 474 6.18 -19.19 -1.94
N LEU A 475 5.68 -19.93 -0.96
CA LEU A 475 4.84 -21.11 -1.07
C LEU A 475 3.46 -20.85 -0.45
N SER A 476 3.07 -19.59 -0.27
CA SER A 476 1.79 -19.25 0.33
C SER A 476 0.62 -19.74 -0.56
N ARG A 477 -0.50 -20.11 0.06
CA ARG A 477 -1.71 -20.63 -0.61
C ARG A 477 -1.47 -21.88 -1.48
N THR A 478 -0.38 -22.62 -1.25
CA THR A 478 -0.16 -23.95 -1.84
C THR A 478 -1.00 -25.00 -1.10
N HIS A 479 -2.30 -25.01 -1.38
CA HIS A 479 -3.28 -25.84 -0.67
C HIS A 479 -3.14 -27.35 -0.91
N HIS A 480 -2.24 -27.77 -1.80
CA HIS A 480 -1.96 -29.17 -2.13
C HIS A 480 -0.54 -29.60 -1.77
N LEU A 481 0.28 -28.72 -1.17
CA LEU A 481 1.66 -29.05 -0.81
C LEU A 481 1.64 -30.04 0.37
N GLU A 482 1.84 -31.32 0.05
CA GLU A 482 1.76 -32.45 0.98
C GLU A 482 3.12 -32.74 1.61
N SER A 483 4.21 -32.56 0.87
CA SER A 483 5.55 -33.04 1.26
C SER A 483 6.66 -32.00 0.99
N ILE A 484 7.54 -31.84 1.97
CA ILE A 484 8.83 -31.15 1.85
C ILE A 484 9.89 -32.10 2.38
N PRO A 485 10.75 -32.69 1.53
CA PRO A 485 11.79 -33.60 1.98
C PRO A 485 12.76 -32.96 2.99
N ALA A 486 13.17 -33.75 3.97
CA ALA A 486 14.13 -33.35 5.00
C ALA A 486 15.49 -32.98 4.38
N GLY A 487 16.12 -31.96 4.95
CA GLY A 487 17.44 -31.49 4.57
C GLY A 487 17.48 -30.55 3.37
N ILE A 488 16.33 -30.20 2.77
CA ILE A 488 16.26 -29.23 1.66
C ILE A 488 16.35 -27.81 2.20
N ILE A 489 15.44 -27.44 3.11
CA ILE A 489 15.27 -26.05 3.55
C ILE A 489 16.49 -25.58 4.34
N GLY A 490 17.09 -26.47 5.15
CA GLY A 490 18.29 -26.15 5.92
C GLY A 490 19.53 -25.80 5.07
N GLN A 491 19.55 -26.11 3.76
CA GLN A 491 20.66 -25.79 2.85
C GLN A 491 20.55 -24.40 2.24
N LEU A 492 19.40 -23.73 2.35
CA LEU A 492 19.13 -22.41 1.74
C LEU A 492 19.78 -21.26 2.52
N SER A 493 21.11 -21.24 2.60
CA SER A 493 21.88 -20.33 3.47
C SER A 493 21.67 -18.83 3.24
N SER A 494 21.20 -18.43 2.05
CA SER A 494 20.88 -17.03 1.71
C SER A 494 19.42 -16.63 1.95
N LEU A 495 18.56 -17.54 2.42
CA LEU A 495 17.13 -17.30 2.52
C LEU A 495 16.83 -16.22 3.58
N GLU A 496 16.13 -15.18 3.17
CA GLU A 496 15.72 -14.04 4.01
C GLU A 496 14.22 -14.03 4.28
N VAL A 497 13.41 -14.52 3.33
CA VAL A 497 11.95 -14.56 3.39
C VAL A 497 11.45 -15.96 3.04
N LEU A 498 10.71 -16.59 3.97
CA LEU A 498 9.96 -17.82 3.75
C LEU A 498 8.48 -17.56 4.07
N ASP A 499 7.63 -17.59 3.06
CA ASP A 499 6.18 -17.45 3.23
C ASP A 499 5.47 -18.74 2.83
N MET A 500 4.77 -19.35 3.77
CA MET A 500 3.94 -20.53 3.60
C MET A 500 2.54 -20.29 4.18
N THR A 501 2.09 -19.04 4.22
CA THR A 501 0.77 -18.67 4.73
C THR A 501 -0.30 -19.44 3.96
N LEU A 502 -1.21 -20.11 4.67
CA LEU A 502 -2.29 -20.92 4.07
C LEU A 502 -1.81 -22.08 3.17
N SER A 503 -0.57 -22.54 3.30
CA SER A 503 -0.13 -23.80 2.69
C SER A 503 -0.77 -25.01 3.40
N HIS A 504 -0.80 -26.15 2.73
CA HIS A 504 -1.23 -27.41 3.33
C HIS A 504 -0.15 -28.06 4.22
N PHE A 505 1.13 -27.76 3.98
CA PHE A 505 2.24 -28.34 4.74
C PHE A 505 2.26 -27.84 6.19
N HIS A 506 2.43 -28.76 7.15
CA HIS A 506 2.52 -28.45 8.57
C HIS A 506 3.92 -28.79 9.09
N TRP A 507 4.57 -27.78 9.68
CA TRP A 507 5.88 -27.94 10.29
C TRP A 507 5.77 -28.60 11.67
N GLY A 508 6.74 -29.45 12.01
CA GLY A 508 6.88 -30.04 13.34
C GLY A 508 8.34 -30.13 13.74
N VAL A 509 8.58 -30.54 15.00
CA VAL A 509 9.92 -30.90 15.48
C VAL A 509 10.25 -32.35 15.14
N GLN A 510 11.54 -32.70 15.22
CA GLN A 510 11.97 -34.06 14.96
C GLN A 510 11.21 -35.08 15.84
N GLY A 511 10.66 -36.12 15.19
CA GLY A 511 9.84 -37.15 15.86
C GLY A 511 8.33 -36.86 15.92
N GLN A 512 7.89 -35.65 15.54
CA GLN A 512 6.48 -35.30 15.38
C GLN A 512 6.02 -35.25 13.91
N THR A 513 6.97 -35.17 12.98
CA THR A 513 6.72 -35.20 11.53
C THR A 513 6.84 -36.62 11.00
N GLN A 514 6.25 -36.88 9.81
CA GLN A 514 6.47 -38.15 9.10
C GLN A 514 7.96 -38.31 8.78
N GLU A 515 8.47 -39.56 8.79
CA GLU A 515 9.86 -39.84 8.46
C GLU A 515 10.24 -39.26 7.08
N GLY A 516 11.35 -38.52 7.03
CA GLY A 516 11.84 -37.89 5.80
C GLY A 516 11.23 -36.53 5.47
N GLN A 517 10.41 -35.93 6.33
CA GLN A 517 9.87 -34.56 6.16
C GLN A 517 10.74 -33.48 6.82
N ALA A 518 10.72 -32.27 6.27
CA ALA A 518 11.41 -31.10 6.80
C ALA A 518 10.87 -30.68 8.18
N THR A 519 11.76 -30.16 9.02
CA THR A 519 11.50 -29.88 10.43
C THR A 519 11.84 -28.43 10.81
N LEU A 520 11.31 -27.94 11.94
CA LEU A 520 11.59 -26.60 12.45
C LEU A 520 13.09 -26.37 12.72
N GLU A 521 13.83 -27.42 13.06
CA GLU A 521 15.28 -27.38 13.28
C GLU A 521 16.04 -26.98 12.01
N GLU A 522 15.49 -27.27 10.82
CA GLU A 522 16.06 -26.77 9.56
C GLU A 522 15.90 -25.27 9.40
N ILE A 523 14.72 -24.73 9.73
CA ILE A 523 14.47 -23.29 9.71
C ILE A 523 15.38 -22.57 10.71
N ALA A 524 15.57 -23.14 11.91
CA ALA A 524 16.41 -22.56 12.95
C ALA A 524 17.88 -22.38 12.51
N ARG A 525 18.38 -23.23 11.60
CA ARG A 525 19.74 -23.14 11.04
C ARG A 525 19.92 -21.96 10.09
N LEU A 526 18.84 -21.42 9.52
CA LEU A 526 18.88 -20.30 8.58
C LEU A 526 19.27 -18.99 9.28
N GLN A 527 20.53 -18.59 9.13
CA GLN A 527 21.08 -17.42 9.84
C GLN A 527 20.62 -16.08 9.27
N ARG A 528 20.20 -16.04 8.00
CA ARG A 528 19.77 -14.82 7.30
C ARG A 528 18.26 -14.61 7.27
N LEU A 529 17.49 -15.58 7.76
CA LEU A 529 16.04 -15.53 7.75
C LEU A 529 15.55 -14.35 8.60
N SER A 530 14.74 -13.49 8.00
CA SER A 530 14.24 -12.25 8.59
C SER A 530 12.71 -12.20 8.61
N VAL A 531 12.05 -12.84 7.64
CA VAL A 531 10.59 -12.92 7.55
C VAL A 531 10.18 -14.37 7.43
N LEU A 532 9.27 -14.80 8.31
CA LEU A 532 8.76 -16.18 8.33
C LEU A 532 7.25 -16.20 8.47
N SER A 533 6.55 -16.95 7.62
CA SER A 533 5.14 -17.28 7.84
C SER A 533 4.91 -18.77 7.61
N ILE A 534 4.51 -19.51 8.65
CA ILE A 534 4.36 -20.97 8.58
C ILE A 534 3.22 -21.49 9.45
N ARG A 535 2.73 -22.68 9.09
CA ARG A 535 1.86 -23.50 9.94
C ARG A 535 2.64 -24.53 10.72
N VAL A 536 2.33 -24.72 11.99
CA VAL A 536 2.99 -25.66 12.89
C VAL A 536 1.94 -26.60 13.48
N VAL A 537 2.24 -27.91 13.55
CA VAL A 537 1.30 -28.95 14.01
C VAL A 537 0.84 -28.70 15.44
N CYS A 538 1.78 -28.47 16.36
CA CYS A 538 1.52 -28.21 17.77
C CYS A 538 2.52 -27.20 18.33
N VAL A 539 2.32 -26.77 19.57
CA VAL A 539 3.29 -25.90 20.24
C VAL A 539 4.61 -26.66 20.37
N PRO A 540 5.72 -26.16 19.80
CA PRO A 540 7.00 -26.84 19.88
C PRO A 540 7.50 -26.91 21.34
N PRO A 541 7.98 -28.06 21.84
CA PRO A 541 8.59 -28.19 23.17
C PRO A 541 10.03 -27.64 23.15
N LEU A 542 10.21 -26.42 22.65
CA LEU A 542 11.53 -25.81 22.53
C LEU A 542 11.99 -25.33 23.90
N SER A 543 13.15 -25.82 24.36
CA SER A 543 13.79 -25.28 25.55
C SER A 543 14.23 -23.83 25.28
N PRO A 544 14.41 -22.99 26.33
CA PRO A 544 14.84 -21.60 26.19
C PRO A 544 16.07 -21.41 25.27
N ASP A 545 16.99 -22.38 25.26
CA ASP A 545 18.22 -22.36 24.46
C ASP A 545 17.97 -22.43 22.93
N TYR A 546 16.77 -22.90 22.51
CA TYR A 546 16.38 -23.03 21.10
C TYR A 546 15.62 -21.82 20.54
N ASN A 547 15.36 -20.78 21.34
CA ASN A 547 14.53 -19.64 20.90
C ASN A 547 15.28 -18.53 20.17
N SER A 548 16.63 -18.60 20.15
CA SER A 548 17.49 -17.56 19.57
C SER A 548 17.18 -17.25 18.10
N TRP A 549 16.65 -18.20 17.33
CA TRP A 549 16.36 -17.96 15.92
C TRP A 549 15.12 -17.08 15.72
N ILE A 550 14.14 -17.13 16.62
CA ILE A 550 12.89 -16.33 16.55
C ILE A 550 13.16 -14.89 16.93
N GLU A 551 14.04 -14.67 17.90
CA GLU A 551 14.47 -13.32 18.31
C GLU A 551 15.07 -12.53 17.14
N ARG A 552 15.80 -13.22 16.24
CA ARG A 552 16.41 -12.64 15.03
C ARG A 552 15.39 -12.19 13.97
N LEU A 553 14.19 -12.78 13.96
CA LEU A 553 13.19 -12.50 12.92
C LEU A 553 12.64 -11.08 13.07
N LYS A 554 12.70 -10.28 12.00
CA LYS A 554 12.07 -8.95 12.00
C LYS A 554 10.55 -9.03 11.94
N LYS A 555 10.03 -10.02 11.21
CA LYS A 555 8.60 -10.31 11.06
C LYS A 555 8.35 -11.81 11.13
N PHE A 556 7.32 -12.24 11.86
CA PHE A 556 6.85 -13.62 11.75
C PHE A 556 5.35 -13.78 11.94
N GLN A 557 4.80 -14.82 11.34
CA GLN A 557 3.44 -15.30 11.55
C GLN A 557 3.47 -16.82 11.76
N LEU A 558 3.11 -17.27 12.95
CA LEU A 558 3.05 -18.69 13.30
C LEU A 558 1.58 -19.09 13.48
N PHE A 559 1.13 -20.05 12.68
CA PHE A 559 -0.20 -20.62 12.75
C PHE A 559 -0.12 -22.02 13.35
N ILE A 560 -0.38 -22.15 14.65
CA ILE A 560 -0.18 -23.37 15.43
C ILE A 560 -1.51 -24.09 15.61
N GLY A 561 -1.61 -25.30 15.07
CA GLY A 561 -2.79 -26.16 15.15
C GLY A 561 -3.59 -26.26 13.84
N PRO A 562 -4.49 -27.24 13.75
CA PRO A 562 -5.07 -27.70 12.48
C PRO A 562 -5.99 -26.68 11.80
N THR A 563 -6.62 -25.81 12.59
CA THR A 563 -7.58 -24.80 12.10
C THR A 563 -7.03 -23.38 12.23
N ALA A 564 -5.74 -23.23 12.54
CA ALA A 564 -5.12 -21.96 12.83
C ALA A 564 -5.11 -21.06 11.60
N ASN A 565 -6.02 -20.09 11.63
CA ASN A 565 -6.15 -19.01 10.65
C ASN A 565 -6.63 -17.77 11.39
N SER A 566 -6.19 -16.60 10.93
CA SER A 566 -6.63 -15.33 11.50
C SER A 566 -6.59 -14.23 10.46
N LEU A 567 -7.52 -13.28 10.56
CA LEU A 567 -7.56 -12.11 9.68
C LEU A 567 -6.42 -11.14 10.01
N PRO A 568 -5.85 -10.43 9.03
CA PRO A 568 -4.80 -9.44 9.27
C PRO A 568 -5.20 -8.40 10.33
N SER A 569 -4.25 -7.92 11.13
CA SER A 569 -4.44 -6.85 12.12
C SER A 569 -3.27 -5.87 12.11
N ARG A 570 -3.44 -4.76 12.83
CA ARG A 570 -2.42 -3.71 12.96
C ARG A 570 -1.14 -4.18 13.68
N HIS A 571 -1.15 -5.36 14.31
CA HIS A 571 -0.04 -5.90 15.09
C HIS A 571 0.59 -7.16 14.45
N ASP A 572 0.51 -7.29 13.12
CA ASP A 572 0.95 -8.47 12.33
C ASP A 572 2.44 -8.65 12.16
N LYS A 573 3.24 -7.75 12.73
CA LYS A 573 4.69 -7.83 12.64
C LYS A 573 5.20 -9.12 13.28
N ARG A 574 4.73 -9.48 14.48
CA ARG A 574 5.10 -10.74 15.15
C ARG A 574 3.84 -11.36 15.72
N ARG A 575 3.22 -12.23 14.94
CA ARG A 575 1.90 -12.79 15.25
C ARG A 575 1.99 -14.30 15.50
N VAL A 576 1.24 -14.75 16.50
CA VAL A 576 1.00 -16.17 16.75
C VAL A 576 -0.51 -16.40 16.79
N THR A 577 -0.99 -17.39 16.05
CA THR A 577 -2.37 -17.88 16.10
C THR A 577 -2.35 -19.33 16.52
N ILE A 578 -2.92 -19.64 17.68
CA ILE A 578 -3.08 -21.00 18.19
C ILE A 578 -4.54 -21.37 18.00
N SER A 579 -4.84 -22.54 17.42
CA SER A 579 -6.23 -22.96 17.25
C SER A 579 -6.44 -24.46 17.42
N SER A 580 -7.53 -24.83 18.12
CA SER A 580 -7.95 -26.23 18.33
C SER A 580 -6.87 -27.14 18.93
N LEU A 581 -6.13 -26.63 19.92
CA LEU A 581 -5.08 -27.37 20.64
C LEU A 581 -5.31 -27.36 22.16
N ASN A 582 -4.80 -28.39 22.84
CA ASN A 582 -4.65 -28.37 24.28
C ASN A 582 -3.35 -27.66 24.65
N VAL A 583 -3.45 -26.52 25.34
CA VAL A 583 -2.29 -25.71 25.75
C VAL A 583 -1.81 -25.99 27.18
N SER A 584 -2.45 -26.91 27.91
CA SER A 584 -2.05 -27.24 29.30
C SER A 584 -0.65 -27.87 29.40
N GLU A 585 -0.22 -28.56 28.35
CA GLU A 585 1.03 -29.35 28.33
C GLU A 585 2.22 -28.58 27.74
N ALA A 586 2.01 -27.36 27.25
CA ALA A 586 3.03 -26.60 26.55
C ALA A 586 3.28 -25.24 27.21
N PHE A 587 4.51 -24.99 27.65
CA PHE A 587 4.91 -23.67 28.11
C PHE A 587 5.09 -22.72 26.92
N ILE A 588 4.21 -21.72 26.80
CA ILE A 588 4.22 -20.73 25.72
C ILE A 588 4.94 -19.42 26.09
N GLY A 589 5.60 -19.34 27.25
CA GLY A 589 6.21 -18.08 27.72
C GLY A 589 7.20 -17.48 26.72
N TRP A 590 8.01 -18.32 26.08
CA TRP A 590 8.95 -17.87 25.05
C TRP A 590 8.27 -17.29 23.80
N LEU A 591 7.07 -17.77 23.45
CA LEU A 591 6.27 -17.20 22.37
C LEU A 591 5.81 -15.80 22.77
N LEU A 592 5.30 -15.64 23.99
CA LEU A 592 4.80 -14.36 24.51
C LEU A 592 5.91 -13.31 24.60
N GLU A 593 7.13 -13.69 24.99
CA GLU A 593 8.28 -12.79 25.04
C GLU A 593 8.62 -12.17 23.67
N ASN A 594 8.32 -12.89 22.58
CA ASN A 594 8.68 -12.51 21.22
C ASN A 594 7.51 -12.03 20.36
N THR A 595 6.27 -12.04 20.86
CA THR A 595 5.05 -11.84 20.06
C THR A 595 4.41 -10.47 20.32
N THR A 596 3.96 -9.80 19.26
CA THR A 596 3.18 -8.55 19.34
C THR A 596 1.67 -8.78 19.32
N SER A 597 1.22 -9.86 18.69
CA SER A 597 -0.20 -10.23 18.60
C SER A 597 -0.41 -11.72 18.83
N LEU A 598 -1.18 -12.10 19.85
CA LEU A 598 -1.55 -13.49 20.12
C LEU A 598 -3.05 -13.70 19.89
N VAL A 599 -3.38 -14.70 19.10
CA VAL A 599 -4.76 -15.14 18.83
C VAL A 599 -4.90 -16.59 19.29
N MET A 600 -5.86 -16.88 20.15
CA MET A 600 -6.18 -18.23 20.62
C MET A 600 -7.63 -18.56 20.29
N ASN A 601 -7.87 -19.56 19.43
CA ASN A 601 -9.22 -19.95 19.00
C ASN A 601 -9.52 -21.41 19.34
N HIS A 602 -10.60 -21.67 20.06
CA HIS A 602 -11.04 -23.04 20.35
C HIS A 602 -10.00 -23.90 21.08
N CYS A 603 -9.16 -23.28 21.93
CA CYS A 603 -8.16 -23.99 22.73
C CYS A 603 -8.76 -24.56 24.04
N TRP A 604 -8.13 -25.60 24.59
CA TRP A 604 -8.41 -26.18 25.91
C TRP A 604 -7.18 -26.08 26.82
N GLY A 605 -7.36 -26.24 28.13
CA GLY A 605 -6.22 -26.24 29.07
C GLY A 605 -5.61 -24.86 29.38
N LEU A 606 -6.36 -23.78 29.10
CA LEU A 606 -5.89 -22.40 29.30
C LEU A 606 -5.63 -22.09 30.77
N ASN A 607 -6.40 -22.66 31.70
CA ASN A 607 -6.23 -22.38 33.13
C ASN A 607 -4.87 -22.88 33.63
N GLU A 608 -4.52 -24.12 33.28
CA GLU A 608 -3.22 -24.71 33.60
C GLU A 608 -2.08 -23.94 32.92
N MET A 609 -2.26 -23.54 31.66
CA MET A 609 -1.30 -22.70 30.95
C MET A 609 -1.09 -21.35 31.65
N LEU A 610 -2.16 -20.68 32.08
CA LEU A 610 -2.08 -19.42 32.81
C LEU A 610 -1.39 -19.59 34.18
N GLU A 611 -1.66 -20.68 34.89
CA GLU A 611 -0.97 -21.01 36.15
C GLU A 611 0.53 -21.21 35.93
N ASN A 612 0.90 -21.99 34.91
CA ASN A 612 2.30 -22.21 34.54
C ASN A 612 2.98 -20.88 34.15
N LEU A 613 2.29 -19.99 33.42
CA LEU A 613 2.83 -18.66 33.13
C LEU A 613 3.11 -17.88 34.42
N VAL A 614 2.22 -17.90 35.41
CA VAL A 614 2.45 -17.19 36.67
C VAL A 614 3.59 -17.80 37.49
N ILE A 615 3.73 -19.13 37.48
CA ILE A 615 4.75 -19.86 38.24
C ILE A 615 6.14 -19.70 37.61
N ASP A 616 6.23 -19.85 36.29
CA ASP A 616 7.51 -19.96 35.59
C ASP A 616 8.01 -18.61 35.05
N SER A 617 7.16 -17.58 34.93
CA SER A 617 7.58 -16.28 34.41
C SER A 617 8.38 -15.50 35.44
N THR A 618 9.61 -15.15 35.07
CA THR A 618 10.49 -14.28 35.87
C THR A 618 10.41 -12.80 35.44
N SER A 619 9.71 -12.50 34.34
CA SER A 619 9.58 -11.14 33.78
C SER A 619 8.24 -10.93 33.04
N SER A 620 7.91 -9.67 32.74
CA SER A 620 6.71 -9.27 31.97
C SER A 620 6.87 -9.48 30.46
N PHE A 621 5.79 -9.84 29.77
CA PHE A 621 5.74 -9.97 28.31
C PHE A 621 5.54 -8.60 27.63
N ASN A 622 6.60 -7.80 27.63
CA ASN A 622 6.57 -6.39 27.21
C ASN A 622 6.26 -6.15 25.72
N LEU A 623 6.40 -7.15 24.85
CA LEU A 623 6.16 -6.97 23.41
C LEU A 623 4.68 -7.08 23.02
N LEU A 624 3.85 -7.76 23.83
CA LEU A 624 2.47 -8.08 23.46
C LEU A 624 1.60 -6.82 23.51
N ARG A 625 0.99 -6.49 22.35
CA ARG A 625 0.08 -5.34 22.19
C ARG A 625 -1.36 -5.77 21.95
N SER A 626 -1.59 -6.97 21.43
CA SER A 626 -2.94 -7.46 21.12
C SER A 626 -3.12 -8.90 21.58
N LEU A 627 -4.22 -9.16 22.29
CA LEU A 627 -4.61 -10.47 22.76
C LEU A 627 -6.05 -10.77 22.34
N THR A 628 -6.23 -11.85 21.59
CA THR A 628 -7.54 -12.38 21.19
C THR A 628 -7.74 -13.79 21.75
N VAL A 629 -8.86 -14.01 22.44
CA VAL A 629 -9.27 -15.33 22.93
C VAL A 629 -10.69 -15.61 22.44
N GLU A 630 -10.86 -16.65 21.62
CA GLU A 630 -12.14 -17.09 21.07
C GLU A 630 -12.48 -18.53 21.46
N GLY A 631 -13.71 -18.78 21.90
CA GLY A 631 -14.33 -20.12 21.91
C GLY A 631 -13.68 -21.12 22.86
N PHE A 632 -13.38 -20.71 24.09
CA PHE A 632 -12.70 -21.52 25.10
C PHE A 632 -13.58 -22.66 25.68
N GLY A 633 -13.03 -23.87 25.80
CA GLY A 633 -13.74 -25.09 26.21
C GLY A 633 -13.97 -25.28 27.72
N GLY A 634 -13.81 -24.24 28.53
CA GLY A 634 -14.01 -24.29 29.99
C GLY A 634 -14.34 -22.91 30.57
N SER A 635 -14.55 -22.81 31.89
CA SER A 635 -14.58 -21.51 32.57
C SER A 635 -13.16 -21.03 32.87
N ILE A 636 -12.83 -19.75 32.66
CA ILE A 636 -11.54 -19.20 33.11
C ILE A 636 -11.58 -19.09 34.63
N ARG A 637 -11.02 -20.10 35.30
CA ARG A 637 -10.92 -20.21 36.77
C ARG A 637 -9.64 -20.98 37.09
N PRO A 638 -8.49 -20.29 37.19
CA PRO A 638 -7.29 -20.90 37.72
C PRO A 638 -7.62 -21.53 39.07
N ALA A 639 -7.31 -22.81 39.23
CA ALA A 639 -7.64 -23.62 40.41
C ALA A 639 -6.69 -23.33 41.58
N GLY A 640 -5.53 -22.69 41.34
CA GLY A 640 -4.54 -22.34 42.35
C GLY A 640 -4.51 -20.84 42.70
N GLY A 641 -4.37 -20.52 43.99
CA GLY A 641 -4.22 -19.15 44.53
C GLY A 641 -2.90 -18.44 44.17
N CYS A 642 -2.25 -18.81 43.06
CA CYS A 642 -1.08 -18.13 42.53
C CYS A 642 -1.54 -16.89 41.75
N VAL A 643 -1.11 -15.72 42.21
CA VAL A 643 -1.36 -14.42 41.59
C VAL A 643 -0.02 -13.86 41.15
N ALA A 644 0.06 -13.35 39.92
CA ALA A 644 1.27 -12.70 39.44
C ALA A 644 1.66 -11.53 40.37
N GLN A 645 2.94 -11.47 40.76
CA GLN A 645 3.47 -10.39 41.60
C GLN A 645 3.68 -9.07 40.83
N LEU A 646 3.61 -9.13 39.51
CA LEU A 646 3.86 -8.06 38.56
C LEU A 646 2.84 -8.14 37.41
N ASP A 647 2.65 -7.04 36.68
CA ASP A 647 1.81 -7.05 35.48
C ASP A 647 2.49 -7.85 34.38
N LEU A 648 1.93 -8.99 34.00
CA LEU A 648 2.50 -9.85 32.98
C LEU A 648 2.32 -9.27 31.56
N LEU A 649 1.34 -8.40 31.31
CA LEU A 649 1.04 -7.82 29.99
C LEU A 649 0.96 -6.29 30.04
N PRO A 650 2.04 -5.58 30.45
CA PRO A 650 1.98 -4.16 30.78
C PRO A 650 1.75 -3.23 29.58
N ASN A 651 2.05 -3.69 28.35
CA ASN A 651 1.95 -2.91 27.11
C ASN A 651 0.76 -3.31 26.23
N LEU A 652 -0.23 -4.00 26.80
CA LEU A 652 -1.41 -4.44 26.06
C LEU A 652 -2.26 -3.24 25.61
N GLU A 653 -2.51 -3.13 24.30
CA GLU A 653 -3.31 -2.07 23.67
C GLU A 653 -4.70 -2.56 23.23
N GLU A 654 -4.84 -3.85 22.90
CA GLU A 654 -6.08 -4.47 22.45
C GLU A 654 -6.39 -5.75 23.22
N LEU A 655 -7.64 -5.91 23.64
CA LEU A 655 -8.16 -7.14 24.21
C LEU A 655 -9.46 -7.54 23.53
N HIS A 656 -9.48 -8.72 22.90
CA HIS A 656 -10.65 -9.29 22.24
C HIS A 656 -11.05 -10.61 22.92
N LEU A 657 -12.24 -10.67 23.51
CA LEU A 657 -12.79 -11.86 24.18
C LEU A 657 -14.08 -12.30 23.47
N ARG A 658 -14.06 -13.46 22.84
CA ARG A 658 -15.19 -13.97 22.04
C ARG A 658 -15.63 -15.34 22.52
N ARG A 659 -16.92 -15.53 22.82
CA ARG A 659 -17.47 -16.84 23.27
C ARG A 659 -16.69 -17.45 24.45
N VAL A 660 -16.19 -16.62 25.35
CA VAL A 660 -15.43 -17.07 26.52
C VAL A 660 -16.37 -17.17 27.73
N ASN A 661 -16.22 -18.24 28.51
CA ASN A 661 -17.00 -18.47 29.71
C ASN A 661 -16.26 -17.88 30.93
N LEU A 662 -16.51 -16.60 31.21
CA LEU A 662 -16.00 -15.90 32.39
C LEU A 662 -17.13 -15.10 33.06
N GLY A 663 -17.10 -15.02 34.39
CA GLY A 663 -18.09 -14.26 35.15
C GLY A 663 -17.85 -12.75 35.10
N THR A 664 -16.58 -12.38 35.16
CA THR A 664 -16.04 -11.00 35.13
C THR A 664 -14.60 -11.05 34.62
N ILE A 665 -14.13 -10.04 33.89
CA ILE A 665 -12.72 -9.98 33.41
C ILE A 665 -11.73 -9.96 34.57
N ARG A 666 -12.20 -9.61 35.78
CA ARG A 666 -11.45 -9.71 37.04
C ARG A 666 -10.75 -11.06 37.22
N GLU A 667 -11.35 -12.17 36.79
CA GLU A 667 -10.76 -13.51 36.89
C GLU A 667 -9.40 -13.59 36.16
N LEU A 668 -9.29 -12.92 35.00
CA LEU A 668 -8.06 -12.81 34.22
C LEU A 668 -7.11 -11.77 34.83
N VAL A 669 -7.63 -10.60 35.20
CA VAL A 669 -6.89 -9.48 35.79
C VAL A 669 -6.17 -9.90 37.07
N GLY A 670 -6.90 -10.51 37.99
CA GLY A 670 -6.35 -10.91 39.28
C GLY A 670 -5.31 -12.01 39.18
N HIS A 671 -5.39 -12.87 38.16
CA HIS A 671 -4.44 -13.96 37.99
C HIS A 671 -3.14 -13.50 37.30
N LEU A 672 -3.26 -12.69 36.24
CA LEU A 672 -2.12 -12.19 35.47
C LEU A 672 -1.56 -10.85 35.97
N GLY A 673 -2.14 -10.26 37.02
CA GLY A 673 -1.70 -8.98 37.60
C GLY A 673 -1.94 -7.76 36.69
N LEU A 674 -2.92 -7.84 35.77
CA LEU A 674 -3.10 -6.86 34.69
C LEU A 674 -3.57 -5.51 35.22
N ARG A 675 -2.89 -4.42 34.83
CA ARG A 675 -3.28 -3.05 35.18
C ARG A 675 -4.00 -2.33 34.05
N PHE A 676 -3.82 -2.79 32.81
CA PHE A 676 -4.40 -2.20 31.59
C PHE A 676 -4.09 -0.70 31.39
N GLU A 677 -2.90 -0.25 31.83
CA GLU A 677 -2.49 1.16 31.72
C GLU A 677 -2.44 1.65 30.27
N THR A 678 -2.07 0.78 29.31
CA THR A 678 -1.94 1.11 27.88
C THR A 678 -3.13 0.70 27.02
N LEU A 679 -4.17 0.10 27.61
CA LEU A 679 -5.28 -0.49 26.86
C LEU A 679 -6.07 0.59 26.12
N LYS A 680 -6.25 0.45 24.80
CA LYS A 680 -6.96 1.39 23.92
C LYS A 680 -8.27 0.83 23.38
N HIS A 681 -8.33 -0.48 23.14
CA HIS A 681 -9.49 -1.12 22.52
C HIS A 681 -9.89 -2.37 23.30
N LEU A 682 -11.18 -2.47 23.64
CA LEU A 682 -11.76 -3.62 24.31
C LEU A 682 -12.97 -4.14 23.52
N GLU A 683 -12.86 -5.36 22.99
CA GLU A 683 -13.95 -6.03 22.27
C GLU A 683 -14.39 -7.29 23.01
N ILE A 684 -15.68 -7.38 23.32
CA ILE A 684 -16.28 -8.56 23.93
C ILE A 684 -17.50 -8.99 23.13
N SER A 685 -17.52 -10.26 22.71
CA SER A 685 -18.68 -10.79 21.99
C SER A 685 -19.09 -12.18 22.44
N ARG A 686 -20.40 -12.43 22.55
CA ARG A 686 -20.96 -13.77 22.82
C ARG A 686 -20.47 -14.42 24.13
N CYS A 687 -20.03 -13.64 25.11
CA CYS A 687 -19.62 -14.13 26.43
C CYS A 687 -20.87 -14.26 27.33
N SER A 688 -21.57 -15.39 27.23
CA SER A 688 -22.92 -15.57 27.81
C SER A 688 -22.97 -15.59 29.33
N GLN A 689 -21.86 -15.86 30.02
CA GLN A 689 -21.78 -15.89 31.49
C GLN A 689 -21.37 -14.57 32.13
N LEU A 690 -20.94 -13.60 31.32
CA LEU A 690 -20.45 -12.31 31.79
C LEU A 690 -21.58 -11.54 32.46
N LYS A 691 -21.42 -11.19 33.74
CA LYS A 691 -22.38 -10.38 34.50
C LYS A 691 -21.99 -8.90 34.55
N CYS A 692 -20.70 -8.63 34.67
CA CYS A 692 -20.08 -7.30 34.67
C CYS A 692 -18.80 -7.34 33.81
N LEU A 693 -18.47 -6.24 33.12
CA LEU A 693 -17.26 -6.16 32.29
C LEU A 693 -16.01 -6.17 33.19
N LEU A 694 -15.90 -5.15 34.06
CA LEU A 694 -14.78 -4.91 34.96
C LEU A 694 -15.29 -4.41 36.32
N SER A 695 -14.60 -4.80 37.38
CA SER A 695 -14.85 -4.30 38.73
C SER A 695 -13.61 -3.57 39.23
N PHE A 696 -13.72 -2.28 39.51
CA PHE A 696 -12.65 -1.41 39.99
C PHE A 696 -12.40 -1.63 41.49
N GLY A 697 -11.13 -1.78 41.86
CA GLY A 697 -10.67 -2.16 43.19
C GLY A 697 -9.14 -2.29 43.27
N ASN A 698 -8.63 -3.04 44.26
CA ASN A 698 -7.19 -3.23 44.59
C ASN A 698 -6.15 -3.35 43.44
N PHE A 699 -6.52 -3.78 42.23
CA PHE A 699 -5.59 -3.99 41.10
C PHE A 699 -5.79 -3.05 39.91
N ILE A 700 -7.03 -2.58 39.67
CA ILE A 700 -7.35 -1.64 38.58
C ILE A 700 -8.13 -0.49 39.20
N CYS A 701 -7.53 0.70 39.17
CA CYS A 701 -8.14 1.93 39.69
C CYS A 701 -8.77 2.80 38.60
N PHE A 702 -8.25 2.76 37.36
CA PHE A 702 -8.80 3.45 36.18
C PHE A 702 -8.16 2.95 34.88
N LEU A 703 -8.78 3.22 33.73
CA LEU A 703 -8.31 2.85 32.39
C LEU A 703 -8.01 4.12 31.58
N PRO A 704 -6.81 4.72 31.75
CA PRO A 704 -6.55 6.09 31.28
C PRO A 704 -6.53 6.24 29.76
N ASN A 705 -6.16 5.18 29.04
CA ASN A 705 -5.93 5.22 27.60
C ASN A 705 -7.04 4.51 26.79
N LEU A 706 -8.11 4.03 27.43
CA LEU A 706 -9.16 3.26 26.75
C LEU A 706 -10.00 4.19 25.87
N GLN A 707 -9.97 3.97 24.56
CA GLN A 707 -10.63 4.79 23.55
C GLN A 707 -11.89 4.15 23.00
N GLU A 708 -11.93 2.82 22.90
CA GLU A 708 -13.02 2.10 22.25
C GLU A 708 -13.49 0.88 23.07
N ILE A 709 -14.80 0.78 23.26
CA ILE A 709 -15.47 -0.37 23.89
C ILE A 709 -16.53 -0.92 22.95
N HIS A 710 -16.37 -2.17 22.54
CA HIS A 710 -17.35 -2.90 21.73
C HIS A 710 -17.86 -4.12 22.49
N VAL A 711 -19.14 -4.16 22.84
CA VAL A 711 -19.76 -5.30 23.53
C VAL A 711 -20.97 -5.78 22.76
N SER A 712 -21.00 -7.07 22.42
CA SER A 712 -22.10 -7.63 21.64
C SER A 712 -22.55 -9.02 22.09
N PHE A 713 -23.85 -9.32 21.98
CA PHE A 713 -24.42 -10.64 22.21
C PHE A 713 -24.08 -11.27 23.59
N CYS A 714 -23.95 -10.47 24.64
CA CYS A 714 -23.68 -10.94 26.01
C CYS A 714 -24.99 -10.94 26.83
N GLU A 715 -25.66 -12.08 26.89
CA GLU A 715 -27.05 -12.19 27.39
C GLU A 715 -27.23 -11.93 28.91
N ARG A 716 -26.19 -12.17 29.72
CA ARG A 716 -26.24 -12.03 31.19
C ARG A 716 -25.62 -10.73 31.72
N LEU A 717 -25.07 -9.90 30.84
CA LEU A 717 -24.39 -8.67 31.21
C LEU A 717 -25.42 -7.69 31.78
N GLN A 718 -25.22 -7.25 33.01
CA GLN A 718 -26.12 -6.35 33.74
C GLN A 718 -25.55 -4.93 33.84
N GLU A 719 -24.23 -4.83 33.95
CA GLU A 719 -23.49 -3.56 34.00
C GLU A 719 -22.13 -3.68 33.31
N LEU A 720 -21.53 -2.55 32.90
CA LEU A 720 -20.16 -2.56 32.39
C LEU A 720 -19.16 -2.45 33.54
N PHE A 721 -19.34 -1.44 34.39
CA PHE A 721 -18.39 -1.14 35.46
C PHE A 721 -19.05 -1.22 36.84
N ASP A 722 -18.39 -1.92 37.77
CA ASP A 722 -18.77 -1.99 39.18
C ASP A 722 -17.59 -1.64 40.10
N TYR A 723 -17.83 -1.35 41.38
CA TYR A 723 -16.82 -0.90 42.36
C TYR A 723 -16.83 -1.76 43.63
N PHE A 724 -15.66 -1.95 44.24
CA PHE A 724 -15.57 -2.66 45.51
C PHE A 724 -16.27 -1.90 46.66
N PRO A 725 -16.97 -2.62 47.56
CA PRO A 725 -17.59 -2.00 48.73
C PRO A 725 -16.51 -1.44 49.67
N GLY A 726 -16.49 -0.11 49.84
CA GLY A 726 -15.60 0.60 50.78
C GLY A 726 -14.55 1.51 50.14
N GLU A 727 -14.43 1.55 48.81
CA GLU A 727 -13.60 2.54 48.11
C GLU A 727 -14.37 3.85 47.89
N VAL A 728 -13.75 4.98 48.25
CA VAL A 728 -14.31 6.32 48.04
C VAL A 728 -13.92 6.78 46.63
N PRO A 729 -14.87 7.24 45.79
CA PRO A 729 -14.57 7.66 44.43
C PRO A 729 -13.55 8.81 44.41
N THR A 730 -12.53 8.69 43.57
CA THR A 730 -11.88 9.88 43.02
C THR A 730 -12.90 10.63 42.15
N SER A 731 -12.87 11.96 42.12
CA SER A 731 -13.74 12.78 41.27
C SER A 731 -13.46 12.65 39.77
N ALA A 732 -12.73 11.63 39.34
CA ALA A 732 -12.25 11.44 37.98
C ALA A 732 -12.94 10.21 37.35
N SER A 733 -13.41 10.37 36.10
CA SER A 733 -13.95 9.28 35.28
C SER A 733 -12.97 8.12 35.19
N VAL A 734 -13.49 6.90 35.19
CA VAL A 734 -12.66 5.70 35.16
C VAL A 734 -12.16 5.37 33.75
N VAL A 735 -12.82 5.96 32.74
CA VAL A 735 -12.48 5.83 31.32
C VAL A 735 -12.36 7.22 30.68
N PRO A 736 -11.40 8.06 31.14
CA PRO A 736 -11.34 9.47 30.80
C PRO A 736 -11.05 9.72 29.31
N ALA A 737 -10.49 8.76 28.57
CA ALA A 737 -10.16 8.86 27.15
C ALA A 737 -11.15 8.15 26.22
N LEU A 738 -12.31 7.69 26.73
CA LEU A 738 -13.26 6.91 25.92
C LEU A 738 -13.92 7.77 24.85
N ARG A 739 -13.79 7.36 23.60
CA ARG A 739 -14.33 8.06 22.42
C ARG A 739 -15.47 7.30 21.75
N VAL A 740 -15.42 5.96 21.75
CA VAL A 740 -16.39 5.12 21.05
C VAL A 740 -16.94 4.04 21.97
N ILE A 741 -18.26 3.93 22.04
CA ILE A 741 -18.95 2.81 22.68
C ILE A 741 -19.97 2.18 21.73
N LYS A 742 -19.89 0.86 21.54
CA LYS A 742 -20.85 0.08 20.74
C LYS A 742 -21.41 -1.07 21.54
N LEU A 743 -22.70 -1.04 21.79
CA LEU A 743 -23.45 -1.99 22.60
C LEU A 743 -24.54 -2.62 21.73
N ARG A 744 -24.44 -3.93 21.47
CA ARG A 744 -25.39 -4.62 20.58
C ARG A 744 -25.92 -5.90 21.20
N ASN A 745 -27.24 -6.11 21.19
CA ASN A 745 -27.88 -7.33 21.67
C ASN A 745 -27.50 -7.68 23.11
N LEU A 746 -27.72 -6.76 24.05
CA LEU A 746 -27.44 -6.90 25.48
C LEU A 746 -28.75 -6.81 26.28
N PRO A 747 -29.58 -7.87 26.28
CA PRO A 747 -30.96 -7.80 26.76
C PRO A 747 -31.10 -7.55 28.27
N ARG A 748 -30.05 -7.83 29.06
CA ARG A 748 -30.05 -7.64 30.52
C ARG A 748 -29.29 -6.42 31.00
N LEU A 749 -28.67 -5.64 30.11
CA LEU A 749 -27.87 -4.47 30.48
C LEU A 749 -28.78 -3.38 31.03
N ARG A 750 -28.63 -3.04 32.31
CA ARG A 750 -29.47 -2.06 33.02
C ARG A 750 -28.76 -0.72 33.20
N ARG A 751 -27.46 -0.76 33.48
CA ARG A 751 -26.63 0.41 33.81
C ARG A 751 -25.28 0.27 33.14
N LEU A 752 -24.59 1.38 32.88
CA LEU A 752 -23.21 1.36 32.37
C LEU A 752 -22.20 1.37 33.52
N CYS A 753 -22.49 2.14 34.58
CA CYS A 753 -21.68 2.19 35.79
C CYS A 753 -22.57 2.12 37.06
N SER A 754 -22.04 1.59 38.16
CA SER A 754 -22.75 1.55 39.45
C SER A 754 -22.71 2.89 40.22
N GLN A 755 -21.80 3.81 39.86
CA GLN A 755 -21.70 5.18 40.37
C GLN A 755 -22.03 6.22 39.27
N GLU A 756 -22.32 7.46 39.66
CA GLU A 756 -22.49 8.57 38.71
C GLU A 756 -21.14 8.98 38.12
N GLU A 757 -21.01 8.81 36.80
CA GLU A 757 -19.83 9.16 36.02
C GLU A 757 -20.21 9.97 34.79
N SER A 758 -19.28 10.81 34.33
CA SER A 758 -19.41 11.54 33.07
C SER A 758 -18.25 11.26 32.13
N TRP A 759 -18.54 10.91 30.88
CA TRP A 759 -17.55 10.54 29.87
C TRP A 759 -17.32 11.69 28.88
N GLY A 760 -16.50 12.67 29.28
CA GLY A 760 -16.31 13.92 28.53
C GLY A 760 -15.65 13.83 27.15
N CYS A 761 -14.97 12.72 26.84
CA CYS A 761 -14.31 12.51 25.55
C CYS A 761 -15.15 11.73 24.53
N LEU A 762 -16.41 11.39 24.87
CA LEU A 762 -17.22 10.49 24.06
C LEU A 762 -17.66 11.17 22.76
N GLU A 763 -17.38 10.52 21.63
CA GLU A 763 -17.70 11.03 20.29
C GLU A 763 -18.78 10.19 19.60
N HIS A 764 -18.77 8.87 19.77
CA HIS A 764 -19.67 7.96 19.08
C HIS A 764 -20.31 6.96 20.04
N VAL A 765 -21.64 6.92 20.04
CA VAL A 765 -22.43 6.01 20.87
C VAL A 765 -23.34 5.17 19.99
N GLU A 766 -23.24 3.86 20.07
CA GLU A 766 -24.15 2.94 19.39
C GLU A 766 -24.80 1.98 20.39
N VAL A 767 -26.13 1.96 20.44
CA VAL A 767 -26.91 1.09 21.32
C VAL A 767 -28.04 0.44 20.52
N ILE A 768 -27.94 -0.87 20.28
CA ILE A 768 -28.91 -1.65 19.51
C ILE A 768 -29.34 -2.85 20.33
N SER A 769 -30.65 -3.11 20.44
CA SER A 769 -31.23 -4.25 21.15
C SER A 769 -30.78 -4.34 22.63
N CYS A 770 -30.72 -3.20 23.32
CA CYS A 770 -30.33 -3.09 24.73
C CYS A 770 -31.49 -2.52 25.58
N ASN A 771 -32.64 -3.19 25.53
CA ASN A 771 -33.94 -2.65 25.96
C ASN A 771 -34.07 -2.24 27.43
N LEU A 772 -33.17 -2.67 28.32
CA LEU A 772 -33.20 -2.33 29.74
C LEU A 772 -32.30 -1.15 30.12
N LEU A 773 -31.46 -0.66 29.19
CA LEU A 773 -30.56 0.45 29.43
C LEU A 773 -31.33 1.77 29.33
N ARG A 774 -31.44 2.51 30.44
CA ARG A 774 -32.23 3.75 30.51
C ARG A 774 -31.41 5.04 30.64
N ASN A 775 -30.13 4.96 31.02
CA ASN A 775 -29.29 6.13 31.25
C ASN A 775 -27.98 6.03 30.46
N LEU A 776 -27.43 7.18 30.07
CA LEU A 776 -26.09 7.32 29.51
C LEU A 776 -25.24 8.26 30.40
N PRO A 777 -23.95 7.95 30.63
CA PRO A 777 -23.04 8.77 31.43
C PRO A 777 -22.53 9.99 30.65
N ILE A 778 -23.46 10.86 30.22
CA ILE A 778 -23.19 12.06 29.42
C ILE A 778 -23.83 13.25 30.13
N SER A 779 -23.01 14.15 30.69
CA SER A 779 -23.49 15.40 31.26
C SER A 779 -23.88 16.42 30.18
N ALA A 780 -24.61 17.47 30.56
CA ALA A 780 -24.95 18.58 29.66
C ALA A 780 -23.73 19.24 29.02
N ASN A 781 -22.60 19.33 29.74
CA ASN A 781 -21.35 19.90 29.22
C ASN A 781 -20.68 18.99 28.18
N ASP A 782 -20.80 17.68 28.34
CA ASP A 782 -20.14 16.68 27.49
C ASP A 782 -20.93 16.37 26.21
N ALA A 783 -22.24 16.62 26.22
CA ALA A 783 -23.12 16.41 25.07
C ALA A 783 -22.66 17.16 23.80
N LEU A 784 -21.96 18.29 23.95
CA LEU A 784 -21.38 19.05 22.83
C LEU A 784 -20.28 18.28 22.08
N GLY A 785 -19.56 17.38 22.74
CA GLY A 785 -18.49 16.57 22.15
C GLY A 785 -18.96 15.36 21.34
N VAL A 786 -20.17 14.86 21.61
CA VAL A 786 -20.72 13.63 20.98
C VAL A 786 -21.12 13.89 19.54
N LYS A 787 -20.40 13.35 18.56
CA LYS A 787 -20.68 13.55 17.13
C LYS A 787 -21.89 12.76 16.62
N GLU A 788 -22.09 11.54 17.14
CA GLU A 788 -23.12 10.62 16.65
C GLU A 788 -23.67 9.74 17.77
N VAL A 789 -25.00 9.60 17.82
CA VAL A 789 -25.69 8.59 18.63
C VAL A 789 -26.56 7.74 17.73
N ARG A 790 -26.34 6.42 17.71
CA ARG A 790 -27.11 5.48 16.89
C ARG A 790 -27.85 4.48 17.76
N GLY A 791 -29.14 4.29 17.52
CA GLY A 791 -29.94 3.31 18.25
C GLY A 791 -31.39 3.23 17.80
N GLU A 792 -32.17 2.35 18.40
CA GLU A 792 -33.59 2.17 18.07
C GLU A 792 -34.43 3.35 18.60
N THR A 793 -35.45 3.78 17.86
CA THR A 793 -36.24 4.98 18.26
C THR A 793 -37.00 4.73 19.55
N HIS A 794 -37.47 3.50 19.82
CA HIS A 794 -38.12 3.18 21.10
C HIS A 794 -37.14 3.26 22.27
N TRP A 795 -35.88 2.90 22.07
CA TRP A 795 -34.85 3.03 23.11
C TRP A 795 -34.55 4.50 23.39
N TRP A 796 -34.31 5.30 22.33
CA TRP A 796 -34.06 6.73 22.44
C TRP A 796 -35.17 7.48 23.21
N ASN A 797 -36.43 7.16 22.93
CA ASN A 797 -37.58 7.79 23.58
C ASN A 797 -37.76 7.38 25.04
N ASN A 798 -37.21 6.24 25.46
CA ASN A 798 -37.30 5.72 26.82
C ASN A 798 -36.06 6.04 27.68
N LEU A 799 -35.08 6.78 27.13
CA LEU A 799 -33.93 7.25 27.90
C LEU A 799 -34.37 8.30 28.94
N THR A 800 -33.88 8.13 30.17
CA THR A 800 -33.97 9.12 31.23
C THR A 800 -32.73 10.00 31.20
N TRP A 801 -32.95 11.32 31.23
CA TRP A 801 -31.92 12.34 31.12
C TRP A 801 -31.87 13.15 32.41
N ASP A 802 -30.66 13.45 32.88
CA ASP A 802 -30.45 14.24 34.11
C ASP A 802 -30.83 15.71 33.95
N ASP A 803 -30.75 16.23 32.70
CA ASP A 803 -31.19 17.57 32.30
C ASP A 803 -31.83 17.54 30.90
N ASN A 804 -32.83 18.39 30.69
CA ASN A 804 -33.49 18.57 29.38
C ASN A 804 -32.51 19.10 28.32
N THR A 805 -31.51 19.89 28.73
CA THR A 805 -30.50 20.47 27.81
C THR A 805 -29.65 19.40 27.11
N THR A 806 -29.32 18.29 27.79
CA THR A 806 -28.55 17.17 27.24
C THR A 806 -29.30 16.52 26.08
N ARG A 807 -30.61 16.28 26.25
CA ARG A 807 -31.46 15.67 25.22
C ARG A 807 -31.58 16.57 23.99
N GLU A 808 -31.86 17.86 24.19
CA GLU A 808 -32.00 18.83 23.09
C GLU A 808 -30.70 18.93 22.27
N THR A 809 -29.54 18.86 22.93
CA THR A 809 -28.22 18.92 22.28
C THR A 809 -27.92 17.68 21.43
N LEU A 810 -28.31 16.49 21.89
CA LEU A 810 -28.03 15.23 21.20
C LEU A 810 -29.09 14.84 20.15
N GLN A 811 -30.33 15.35 20.26
CA GLN A 811 -31.42 15.06 19.33
C GLN A 811 -31.08 15.23 17.84
N PRO A 812 -30.38 16.30 17.38
CA PRO A 812 -30.00 16.43 15.97
C PRO A 812 -28.88 15.47 15.54
N ARG A 813 -28.19 14.83 16.49
CA ARG A 813 -27.08 13.89 16.25
C ARG A 813 -27.50 12.42 16.36
N PHE A 814 -28.78 12.18 16.64
CA PHE A 814 -29.36 10.85 16.74
C PHE A 814 -29.69 10.27 15.37
N ILE A 815 -29.25 9.03 15.12
CA ILE A 815 -29.50 8.25 13.90
C ILE A 815 -30.30 7.00 14.30
N ALA A 816 -31.54 6.92 13.81
CA ALA A 816 -32.41 5.77 14.06
C ALA A 816 -31.88 4.50 13.37
N ALA A 817 -31.85 3.39 14.10
CA ALA A 817 -31.44 2.07 13.62
C ALA A 817 -32.63 1.13 13.36
N ASP A 818 -33.86 1.64 13.33
CA ASP A 818 -35.08 0.85 13.14
C ASP A 818 -35.15 0.30 11.71
N GLY A 819 -34.81 -0.98 11.51
CA GLY A 819 -34.90 -1.59 10.17
C GLY A 819 -34.08 -2.87 9.92
N ASN A 820 -33.20 -3.31 10.82
CA ASN A 820 -32.44 -4.56 10.64
C ASN A 820 -32.75 -5.57 11.76
N ILE A 821 -33.91 -6.23 11.65
CA ILE A 821 -34.22 -7.44 12.43
C ILE A 821 -34.12 -8.65 11.47
N PRO A 822 -33.06 -9.49 11.53
CA PRO A 822 -33.13 -10.83 10.99
C PRO A 822 -33.56 -11.79 12.11
N THR A 823 -34.84 -12.16 12.12
CA THR A 823 -35.33 -13.30 12.91
C THR A 823 -35.09 -14.61 12.17
N GLY A 824 -34.22 -15.48 12.72
CA GLY A 824 -34.32 -16.94 12.58
C GLY A 824 -33.28 -17.67 11.71
N SER A 825 -32.41 -18.42 12.41
CA SER A 825 -31.53 -19.53 11.99
C SER A 825 -30.35 -19.32 11.01
N LEU A 826 -29.18 -19.14 11.63
CA LEU A 826 -27.88 -19.80 11.39
C LEU A 826 -27.27 -19.82 9.98
N GLY A 827 -26.22 -19.02 9.81
CA GLY A 827 -25.19 -19.22 8.80
C GLY A 827 -24.55 -17.90 8.37
N MET A 828 -23.35 -17.62 8.88
CA MET A 828 -22.36 -16.66 8.37
C MET A 828 -22.84 -15.52 7.45
N SER A 829 -22.87 -14.29 7.95
CA SER A 829 -22.50 -13.12 7.12
C SER A 829 -22.31 -11.87 7.99
N CYS A 830 -21.05 -11.43 8.10
CA CYS A 830 -20.65 -10.02 8.06
C CYS A 830 -19.11 -9.97 8.07
N TYR A 831 -18.51 -10.31 6.93
CA TYR A 831 -17.22 -9.80 6.44
C TYR A 831 -17.20 -10.01 4.92
N GLN A 832 -17.88 -9.15 4.18
CA GLN A 832 -17.63 -8.98 2.74
C GLN A 832 -17.81 -7.51 2.37
N SER A 833 -16.67 -6.83 2.25
CA SER A 833 -16.38 -5.73 1.33
C SER A 833 -14.85 -5.72 1.28
N SER A 834 -14.14 -5.92 0.18
CA SER A 834 -14.45 -5.72 -1.23
C SER A 834 -13.51 -6.60 -2.06
N ASN A 835 -14.04 -7.66 -2.65
CA ASN A 835 -13.50 -8.21 -3.89
C ASN A 835 -14.39 -7.68 -5.01
N THR A 836 -13.88 -6.68 -5.74
CA THR A 836 -14.17 -6.53 -7.17
C THR A 836 -12.99 -7.20 -7.85
N ILE A 837 -13.12 -8.34 -8.52
CA ILE A 837 -13.72 -8.50 -9.86
C ILE A 837 -14.33 -9.91 -9.97
N GLU A 838 -15.63 -10.01 -10.18
CA GLU A 838 -16.27 -11.14 -10.85
C GLU A 838 -17.41 -10.60 -11.73
N GLU A 839 -17.17 -10.47 -13.03
CA GLU A 839 -18.04 -10.82 -14.16
C GLU A 839 -17.04 -11.03 -15.33
N ALA A 840 -16.99 -12.11 -16.11
CA ALA A 840 -18.02 -13.06 -16.49
C ALA A 840 -17.41 -14.44 -16.85
N PHE A 841 -18.03 -15.53 -16.39
CA PHE A 841 -17.96 -16.83 -17.03
C PHE A 841 -19.37 -17.22 -17.49
N PRO A 842 -19.61 -17.51 -18.77
CA PRO A 842 -20.81 -18.20 -19.20
C PRO A 842 -20.65 -19.69 -18.88
N ILE A 843 -21.43 -20.18 -17.91
CA ILE A 843 -21.63 -21.59 -17.64
C ILE A 843 -22.51 -22.16 -18.76
N SER A 844 -21.89 -22.67 -19.81
CA SER A 844 -22.53 -23.59 -20.77
C SER A 844 -21.48 -24.37 -21.54
N SER A 845 -20.87 -25.39 -20.92
CA SER A 845 -20.41 -26.65 -21.55
C SER A 845 -19.31 -27.34 -20.70
N LEU A 846 -19.71 -28.16 -19.73
CA LEU A 846 -18.90 -29.28 -19.26
C LEU A 846 -19.80 -30.52 -19.10
N PRO A 847 -19.33 -31.74 -19.44
CA PRO A 847 -20.18 -32.93 -19.49
C PRO A 847 -20.54 -33.47 -18.09
N GLU A 848 -21.75 -33.99 -17.96
CA GLU A 848 -22.43 -34.53 -16.76
C GLU A 848 -21.82 -35.81 -16.12
N SER A 849 -20.50 -36.02 -16.16
CA SER A 849 -19.89 -37.17 -15.48
C SER A 849 -18.69 -36.75 -14.65
N GLN A 850 -18.95 -36.40 -13.38
CA GLN A 850 -18.06 -36.40 -12.19
C GLN A 850 -18.43 -35.26 -11.22
N ALA A 851 -19.69 -35.22 -10.78
CA ALA A 851 -20.18 -34.28 -9.76
C ALA A 851 -20.76 -35.03 -8.53
N GLU A 852 -20.10 -36.10 -8.08
CA GLU A 852 -20.39 -36.79 -6.83
C GLU A 852 -19.08 -37.15 -6.13
N GLU A 853 -18.41 -36.15 -5.57
CA GLU A 853 -17.46 -36.24 -4.44
C GLU A 853 -16.90 -34.83 -4.21
N LEU A 854 -17.70 -33.95 -3.58
CA LEU A 854 -17.28 -32.69 -2.95
C LEU A 854 -18.49 -32.11 -2.22
N LEU A 855 -18.88 -32.78 -1.13
CA LEU A 855 -19.57 -32.19 0.02
C LEU A 855 -18.79 -32.59 1.27
#